data_AF-A0A8H6ITT3-F1
#
_entry.id   AF-A0A8H6ITT3-F1
#
_cell.length_a   1.000
_cell.length_b   1.000
_cell.length_c   1.000
_cell.angle_alpha   90.00
_cell.angle_beta   90.00
_cell.angle_gamma   90.00
#
_symmetry.space_group_name_H-M   'P 1'
#
loop_
_entity.id
_entity.type
_entity.pdbx_description
1 polymer ?
#
loop_
_entity_poly.entity_id
_entity_poly.type
_entity_poly.pdbx_seq_one_letter_code
_entity_poly.pdbx_strand_id
1 'polypeptide(L)'
;MAPSSIQDLFDSHSATTAKSLKTSDSATNADFQIFRRLVPLVNDGKITHLNAGFMPPSNLIVNEAIGRFCAESLHHPSPKACWKEDVEAVRKLLARYINTDPSSIAFVRDTTEGLGSFIRGVKFEPGDNVVILDCEHPNQAFGWMALRPTGLEVRLVPTDPDYPTAANADTFAPYVDDRTKAIGLSSIMFHSGQWNDVADVCRTFRPRGIHVLADLTQQVGFADVDIQALGVSAAAFSLHKGLNTPTGFAALYVDAAVIAELDPTPPIVGYGGVSSTSDGEDFLIPGGPVKFHPTARRYEHANMSFISAVAARAFLQFYLEVMTPRNVEGHLFGLGEALRRSCAGLGIGVVGPTERRQHAPHLHVLRLHDPRWLEYLTTAGIMVTRFRSGIRVSFGFYNNLKDVERLISVLKLKCSRTEPCQNCTASKTPCEYREVDRKRVPVSHEYVASLESRLAWLESFVKELRASTPEQRDEMLRATVLEGDSTVAASTQAPGEYVTRLGINARNEANLELGLEGSLVYHGATSIFRAEAGHGQKGTDAAAVQGYYDGVESHFESVMEHFGIRMSDEVVMKSLTQFFRWQYPHFMFIYREAFLRDHFGDRKNGKYWSSSLLLSICALGALMSLDTKPSGDQFFLAAESIIMVTGLTRPSVATVQAFLCLAFYEIGRGNLSKGWGYS
;
A
#
# COMPACT_ATOMS: atom_id res chain seq x y z
N MET A 1 -12.27 -24.95 -16.93
CA MET A 1 -10.79 -24.99 -16.98
C MET A 1 -10.31 -23.55 -16.89
N ALA A 2 -9.48 -23.22 -15.90
CA ALA A 2 -8.98 -21.86 -15.68
C ALA A 2 -7.81 -21.59 -16.65
N PRO A 3 -7.73 -20.41 -17.28
CA PRO A 3 -6.62 -20.07 -18.16
C PRO A 3 -5.32 -19.96 -17.36
N SER A 4 -4.24 -20.54 -17.91
CA SER A 4 -2.94 -20.68 -17.25
C SER A 4 -1.99 -19.50 -17.49
N SER A 5 -2.39 -18.50 -18.29
CA SER A 5 -1.60 -17.27 -18.50
C SER A 5 -2.50 -16.05 -18.76
N ILE A 6 -1.99 -14.85 -18.44
CA ILE A 6 -2.64 -13.56 -18.76
C ILE A 6 -2.60 -13.29 -20.28
N GLN A 7 -1.65 -13.90 -21.00
CA GLN A 7 -1.53 -13.79 -22.45
C GLN A 7 -2.78 -14.35 -23.17
N ASP A 8 -3.43 -15.36 -22.59
CA ASP A 8 -4.67 -15.94 -23.13
C ASP A 8 -5.86 -14.95 -23.14
N LEU A 9 -5.82 -13.90 -22.30
CA LEU A 9 -6.82 -12.82 -22.31
C LEU A 9 -6.60 -11.81 -23.45
N PHE A 10 -5.37 -11.70 -23.98
CA PHE A 10 -5.00 -10.73 -25.01
C PHE A 10 -4.87 -11.36 -26.41
N ASP A 11 -4.57 -12.66 -26.52
CA ASP A 11 -4.30 -13.33 -27.80
C ASP A 11 -5.58 -13.83 -28.52
N SER A 12 -6.74 -13.84 -27.86
CA SER A 12 -8.00 -14.35 -28.44
C SER A 12 -8.74 -13.38 -29.38
N HIS A 13 -8.12 -12.25 -29.75
CA HIS A 13 -8.71 -11.28 -30.70
C HIS A 13 -7.85 -11.02 -31.95
N SER A 14 -7.20 -12.05 -32.49
CA SER A 14 -6.71 -12.03 -33.88
C SER A 14 -7.82 -12.45 -34.86
N ALA A 15 -8.49 -11.44 -35.42
CA ALA A 15 -9.09 -11.42 -36.75
C ALA A 15 -9.73 -12.72 -37.33
N THR A 16 -10.87 -13.18 -36.80
CA THR A 16 -11.94 -13.82 -37.62
C THR A 16 -13.24 -14.04 -36.82
N THR A 17 -13.85 -13.00 -36.27
CA THR A 17 -15.30 -13.04 -35.93
C THR A 17 -15.90 -11.64 -35.76
N ALA A 18 -15.58 -10.72 -36.67
CA ALA A 18 -16.34 -9.48 -36.82
C ALA A 18 -17.63 -9.78 -37.60
N LYS A 19 -18.65 -10.36 -36.94
CA LYS A 19 -20.03 -10.33 -37.42
C LYS A 19 -21.02 -10.60 -36.28
N SER A 20 -21.83 -9.58 -36.01
CA SER A 20 -23.06 -9.60 -35.22
C SER A 20 -22.93 -9.53 -33.69
N LEU A 21 -22.59 -8.36 -33.16
CA LEU A 21 -23.30 -7.81 -32.00
C LEU A 21 -23.88 -6.45 -32.37
N LYS A 22 -25.12 -6.47 -32.87
CA LYS A 22 -25.98 -5.29 -32.94
C LYS A 22 -26.59 -5.05 -31.56
N THR A 23 -26.32 -3.87 -31.02
CA THR A 23 -27.22 -3.04 -30.20
C THR A 23 -28.27 -3.78 -29.34
N SER A 24 -27.94 -3.96 -28.07
CA SER A 24 -28.94 -3.96 -27.00
C SER A 24 -28.43 -3.07 -25.86
N ASP A 25 -29.14 -1.97 -25.63
CA ASP A 25 -29.00 -1.10 -24.46
C ASP A 25 -29.36 -1.89 -23.20
N SER A 26 -28.38 -2.52 -22.57
CA SER A 26 -28.42 -2.84 -21.14
C SER A 26 -27.00 -2.80 -20.60
N ALA A 27 -26.78 -1.93 -19.61
CA ALA A 27 -25.50 -1.77 -18.93
C ALA A 27 -25.09 -3.11 -18.32
N THR A 28 -24.12 -3.78 -18.94
CA THR A 28 -23.47 -4.96 -18.37
C THR A 28 -22.68 -4.49 -17.15
N ASN A 29 -23.24 -4.74 -15.98
CA ASN A 29 -22.65 -4.44 -14.69
C ASN A 29 -21.34 -5.23 -14.58
N ALA A 30 -20.20 -4.60 -14.89
CA ALA A 30 -18.90 -5.25 -14.81
C ALA A 30 -18.71 -5.82 -13.40
N ASP A 31 -18.41 -7.11 -13.28
CA ASP A 31 -18.22 -7.73 -11.97
C ASP A 31 -16.87 -7.30 -11.38
N PHE A 32 -16.85 -6.15 -10.70
CA PHE A 32 -15.68 -5.59 -10.02
C PHE A 32 -15.07 -6.56 -8.99
N GLN A 33 -15.78 -7.62 -8.57
CA GLN A 33 -15.18 -8.69 -7.76
C GLN A 33 -14.08 -9.44 -8.49
N ILE A 34 -14.20 -9.60 -9.81
CA ILE A 34 -13.17 -10.25 -10.61
C ILE A 34 -11.93 -9.36 -10.64
N PHE A 35 -12.10 -8.04 -10.80
CA PHE A 35 -10.97 -7.09 -10.85
C PHE A 35 -10.24 -6.94 -9.52
N ARG A 36 -10.90 -7.23 -8.39
CA ARG A 36 -10.22 -7.31 -7.08
C ARG A 36 -9.03 -8.29 -7.10
N ARG A 37 -9.11 -9.38 -7.88
CA ARG A 37 -8.03 -10.38 -8.00
C ARG A 37 -6.76 -9.81 -8.62
N LEU A 38 -6.86 -8.69 -9.35
CA LEU A 38 -5.71 -7.97 -9.90
C LEU A 38 -4.92 -7.22 -8.83
N VAL A 39 -5.43 -7.12 -7.61
CA VAL A 39 -4.78 -6.40 -6.50
C VAL A 39 -4.51 -7.40 -5.35
N PRO A 40 -3.36 -8.10 -5.37
CA PRO A 40 -3.05 -9.15 -4.40
C PRO A 40 -3.17 -8.71 -2.93
N LEU A 41 -2.81 -7.46 -2.64
CA LEU A 41 -2.83 -6.90 -1.27
C LEU A 41 -4.20 -7.00 -0.59
N VAL A 42 -5.29 -6.84 -1.35
CA VAL A 42 -6.66 -6.79 -0.80
C VAL A 42 -7.45 -8.06 -1.13
N ASN A 43 -6.94 -8.91 -2.02
CA ASN A 43 -7.65 -10.07 -2.53
C ASN A 43 -7.95 -11.12 -1.45
N ASP A 44 -7.05 -11.32 -0.47
CA ASP A 44 -7.23 -12.30 0.61
C ASP A 44 -8.15 -11.82 1.75
N GLY A 45 -8.56 -10.54 1.73
CA GLY A 45 -9.45 -9.94 2.72
C GLY A 45 -8.81 -9.66 4.08
N LYS A 46 -7.50 -9.88 4.27
CA LYS A 46 -6.81 -9.53 5.52
C LYS A 46 -6.64 -8.03 5.69
N ILE A 47 -6.41 -7.33 4.58
CA ILE A 47 -6.26 -5.87 4.53
C ILE A 47 -7.48 -5.28 3.81
N THR A 48 -8.08 -4.27 4.42
CA THR A 48 -9.12 -3.44 3.83
C THR A 48 -8.50 -2.10 3.46
N HIS A 49 -8.08 -1.95 2.21
CA HIS A 49 -7.50 -0.70 1.74
C HIS A 49 -8.58 0.30 1.33
N LEU A 50 -8.75 1.36 2.11
CA LEU A 50 -9.73 2.44 1.92
C LEU A 50 -9.04 3.80 1.79
N ASN A 51 -7.92 3.83 1.06
CA ASN A 51 -7.09 5.02 0.91
C ASN A 51 -6.70 5.33 -0.55
N ALA A 52 -7.54 4.94 -1.51
CA ALA A 52 -7.27 5.12 -2.95
C ALA A 52 -7.08 6.59 -3.36
N GLY A 53 -7.75 7.54 -2.70
CA GLY A 53 -7.62 8.98 -2.95
C GLY A 53 -6.29 9.58 -2.46
N PHE A 54 -5.50 8.81 -1.68
CA PHE A 54 -4.11 9.13 -1.36
C PHE A 54 -3.18 8.43 -2.36
N MET A 55 -3.13 7.10 -2.29
CA MET A 55 -2.33 6.23 -3.14
C MET A 55 -2.94 4.83 -3.09
N PRO A 56 -3.46 4.30 -4.21
CA PRO A 56 -3.93 2.91 -4.24
C PRO A 56 -2.76 1.92 -4.24
N PRO A 57 -2.97 0.67 -3.79
CA PRO A 57 -2.00 -0.40 -4.01
C PRO A 57 -1.81 -0.64 -5.51
N SER A 58 -0.60 -1.08 -5.88
CA SER A 58 -0.32 -1.54 -7.24
C SER A 58 -1.14 -2.78 -7.59
N ASN A 59 -1.26 -3.05 -8.88
CA ASN A 59 -2.01 -4.17 -9.43
C ASN A 59 -1.14 -4.97 -10.41
N LEU A 60 -1.58 -6.20 -10.73
CA LEU A 60 -0.83 -7.13 -11.57
C LEU A 60 -0.59 -6.62 -13.00
N ILE A 61 -1.50 -5.80 -13.57
CA ILE A 61 -1.33 -5.22 -14.91
C ILE A 61 -0.18 -4.21 -14.90
N VAL A 62 -0.15 -3.33 -13.90
CA VAL A 62 0.92 -2.34 -13.74
C VAL A 62 2.24 -3.01 -13.39
N ASN A 63 2.21 -4.03 -12.52
CA ASN A 63 3.41 -4.78 -12.15
C ASN A 63 4.02 -5.50 -13.36
N GLU A 64 3.21 -6.13 -14.21
CA GLU A 64 3.71 -6.77 -15.42
C GLU A 64 4.23 -5.73 -16.44
N ALA A 65 3.54 -4.62 -16.64
CA ALA A 65 4.03 -3.58 -17.53
C ALA A 65 5.42 -3.04 -17.09
N ILE A 66 5.66 -2.93 -15.78
CA ILE A 66 6.97 -2.58 -15.23
C ILE A 66 7.98 -3.72 -15.45
N GLY A 67 7.58 -4.98 -15.27
CA GLY A 67 8.40 -6.15 -15.58
C GLY A 67 8.88 -6.15 -17.04
N ARG A 68 7.96 -5.88 -17.98
CA ARG A 68 8.26 -5.67 -19.40
C ARG A 68 9.28 -4.56 -19.63
N PHE A 69 9.10 -3.38 -19.02
CA PHE A 69 10.06 -2.27 -19.13
C PHE A 69 11.48 -2.68 -18.69
N CYS A 70 11.58 -3.40 -17.56
CA CYS A 70 12.87 -3.91 -17.07
C CYS A 70 13.47 -4.96 -18.02
N ALA A 71 12.68 -5.89 -18.54
CA ALA A 71 13.14 -6.90 -19.49
C ALA A 71 13.61 -6.29 -20.81
N GLU A 72 12.86 -5.32 -21.37
CA GLU A 72 13.26 -4.55 -22.55
C GLU A 72 14.59 -3.80 -22.30
N SER A 73 14.77 -3.23 -21.11
CA SER A 73 16.02 -2.57 -20.71
C SER A 73 17.24 -3.51 -20.66
N LEU A 74 17.02 -4.80 -20.35
CA LEU A 74 18.08 -5.81 -20.25
C LEU A 74 18.41 -6.48 -21.58
N HIS A 75 17.40 -6.69 -22.43
CA HIS A 75 17.53 -7.59 -23.58
C HIS A 75 17.40 -6.90 -24.94
N HIS A 76 16.92 -5.65 -24.99
CA HIS A 76 16.81 -4.90 -26.23
C HIS A 76 17.94 -3.86 -26.33
N PRO A 77 18.71 -3.79 -27.44
CA PRO A 77 19.89 -2.92 -27.53
C PRO A 77 19.57 -1.42 -27.55
N SER A 78 18.36 -1.02 -27.96
CA SER A 78 17.91 0.38 -27.97
C SER A 78 16.39 0.51 -27.72
N PRO A 79 15.91 0.29 -26.48
CA PRO A 79 14.48 0.23 -26.15
C PRO A 79 13.83 1.63 -26.04
N LYS A 80 14.61 2.70 -26.12
CA LYS A 80 14.08 4.06 -25.99
C LYS A 80 13.02 4.40 -27.05
N ALA A 81 13.12 3.82 -28.25
CA ALA A 81 12.15 4.04 -29.31
C ALA A 81 10.77 3.45 -28.96
N CYS A 82 10.71 2.20 -28.49
CA CYS A 82 9.44 1.59 -28.09
C CYS A 82 8.81 2.31 -26.89
N TRP A 83 9.61 2.79 -25.94
CA TRP A 83 9.08 3.58 -24.83
C TRP A 83 8.50 4.93 -25.24
N LYS A 84 9.06 5.57 -26.29
CA LYS A 84 8.47 6.78 -26.86
C LYS A 84 7.14 6.48 -27.55
N GLU A 85 7.00 5.32 -28.18
CA GLU A 85 5.72 4.88 -28.72
C GLU A 85 4.68 4.63 -27.62
N ASP A 86 5.10 4.06 -26.47
CA ASP A 86 4.24 3.91 -25.30
C ASP A 86 3.75 5.28 -24.79
N VAL A 87 4.61 6.30 -24.73
CA VAL A 87 4.23 7.68 -24.40
C VAL A 87 3.14 8.22 -25.32
N GLU A 88 3.32 8.10 -26.64
CA GLU A 88 2.34 8.61 -27.61
C GLU A 88 1.05 7.78 -27.60
N ALA A 89 1.12 6.48 -27.30
CA ALA A 89 -0.06 5.66 -27.06
C ALA A 89 -0.84 6.12 -25.83
N VAL A 90 -0.16 6.43 -24.72
CA VAL A 90 -0.79 7.01 -23.53
C VAL A 90 -1.46 8.34 -23.87
N ARG A 91 -0.82 9.21 -24.66
CA ARG A 91 -1.40 10.50 -25.03
C ARG A 91 -2.73 10.32 -25.76
N LYS A 92 -2.78 9.40 -26.71
CA LYS A 92 -4.01 9.07 -27.46
C LYS A 92 -5.09 8.46 -26.55
N LEU A 93 -4.71 7.58 -25.62
CA LEU A 93 -5.65 6.98 -24.67
C LEU A 93 -6.22 8.00 -23.69
N LEU A 94 -5.39 8.89 -23.14
CA LEU A 94 -5.85 9.99 -22.29
C LEU A 94 -6.74 10.95 -23.07
N ALA A 95 -6.36 11.29 -24.31
CA ALA A 95 -7.16 12.14 -25.18
C ALA A 95 -8.56 11.55 -25.44
N ARG A 96 -8.64 10.24 -25.70
CA ARG A 96 -9.90 9.49 -25.80
C ARG A 96 -10.67 9.51 -24.48
N TYR A 97 -9.99 9.32 -23.35
CA TYR A 97 -10.62 9.29 -22.03
C TYR A 97 -11.27 10.63 -21.69
N ILE A 98 -10.53 11.73 -21.78
CA ILE A 98 -11.02 13.05 -21.36
C ILE A 98 -11.73 13.81 -22.48
N ASN A 99 -11.98 13.18 -23.63
CA ASN A 99 -12.61 13.75 -24.82
C ASN A 99 -11.87 14.99 -25.37
N THR A 100 -10.61 14.86 -25.80
CA THR A 100 -9.88 15.97 -26.41
C THR A 100 -8.99 15.53 -27.57
N ASP A 101 -8.46 16.49 -28.32
CA ASP A 101 -7.35 16.23 -29.24
C ASP A 101 -6.04 15.95 -28.48
N PRO A 102 -5.25 14.93 -28.86
CA PRO A 102 -3.97 14.60 -28.22
C PRO A 102 -2.99 15.77 -28.14
N SER A 103 -3.00 16.70 -29.10
CA SER A 103 -2.08 17.85 -29.13
C SER A 103 -2.32 18.85 -27.99
N SER A 104 -3.50 18.80 -27.37
CA SER A 104 -3.87 19.61 -26.20
C SER A 104 -3.34 19.04 -24.88
N ILE A 105 -2.67 17.88 -24.91
CA ILE A 105 -2.10 17.23 -23.72
C ILE A 105 -0.58 17.34 -23.75
N ALA A 106 0.00 17.72 -22.62
CA ALA A 106 1.43 17.65 -22.33
C ALA A 106 1.68 16.75 -21.12
N PHE A 107 2.74 15.95 -21.17
CA PHE A 107 3.20 15.17 -20.02
C PHE A 107 4.13 15.98 -19.13
N VAL A 108 3.82 15.96 -17.84
CA VAL A 108 4.57 16.62 -16.76
C VAL A 108 4.83 15.61 -15.65
N ARG A 109 5.70 15.93 -14.69
CA ARG A 109 6.09 15.03 -13.59
C ARG A 109 4.95 14.78 -12.62
N ASP A 110 4.21 15.83 -12.27
CA ASP A 110 3.14 15.77 -11.27
C ASP A 110 2.10 16.89 -11.53
N THR A 111 0.96 16.83 -10.82
CA THR A 111 -0.09 17.85 -10.91
C THR A 111 0.47 19.25 -10.60
N THR A 112 1.38 19.37 -9.63
CA THR A 112 1.96 20.66 -9.23
C THR A 112 2.71 21.32 -10.38
N GLU A 113 3.50 20.55 -11.13
CA GLU A 113 4.18 21.04 -12.32
C GLU A 113 3.18 21.46 -13.41
N GLY A 114 2.12 20.69 -13.64
CA GLY A 114 1.07 21.04 -14.60
C GLY A 114 0.36 22.35 -14.26
N LEU A 115 -0.13 22.47 -13.02
CA LEU A 115 -0.78 23.69 -12.53
C LEU A 115 0.19 24.88 -12.61
N GLY A 116 1.41 24.73 -12.09
CA GLY A 116 2.42 25.78 -12.10
C GLY A 116 2.85 26.20 -13.51
N SER A 117 2.79 25.30 -14.49
CA SER A 117 3.11 25.60 -15.89
C SER A 117 2.07 26.51 -16.53
N PHE A 118 0.78 26.25 -16.28
CA PHE A 118 -0.29 27.13 -16.71
C PHE A 118 -0.25 28.47 -15.95
N ILE A 119 -0.16 28.43 -14.62
CA ILE A 119 -0.14 29.63 -13.74
C ILE A 119 0.90 30.64 -14.20
N ARG A 120 2.13 30.18 -14.49
CA ARG A 120 3.22 31.06 -14.95
C ARG A 120 3.13 31.45 -16.42
N GLY A 121 2.26 30.80 -17.20
CA GLY A 121 1.97 31.19 -18.58
C GLY A 121 0.87 32.25 -18.69
N VAL A 122 0.05 32.45 -17.65
CA VAL A 122 -0.98 33.50 -17.63
C VAL A 122 -0.31 34.86 -17.50
N LYS A 123 -0.66 35.77 -18.41
CA LYS A 123 -0.19 37.17 -18.38
C LYS A 123 -1.06 37.98 -17.44
N PHE A 124 -0.43 38.75 -16.56
CA PHE A 124 -1.10 39.67 -15.65
C PHE A 124 -0.25 40.92 -15.43
N GLU A 125 -0.91 41.99 -14.99
CA GLU A 125 -0.30 43.24 -14.56
C GLU A 125 -0.48 43.43 -13.04
N PRO A 126 0.40 44.20 -12.37
CA PRO A 126 0.20 44.55 -10.96
C PRO A 126 -1.20 45.14 -10.70
N GLY A 127 -1.89 44.60 -9.69
CA GLY A 127 -3.28 44.93 -9.35
C GLY A 127 -4.33 44.03 -10.02
N ASP A 128 -3.93 43.11 -10.90
CA ASP A 128 -4.81 42.02 -11.34
C ASP A 128 -5.04 41.02 -10.21
N ASN A 129 -6.14 40.28 -10.29
CA ASN A 129 -6.49 39.29 -9.29
C ASN A 129 -6.81 37.91 -9.86
N VAL A 130 -6.66 36.90 -9.01
CA VAL A 130 -7.16 35.54 -9.22
C VAL A 130 -8.02 35.12 -8.03
N VAL A 131 -8.99 34.26 -8.28
CA VAL A 131 -9.93 33.79 -7.27
C VAL A 131 -9.81 32.28 -7.10
N ILE A 132 -9.62 31.82 -5.86
CA ILE A 132 -9.58 30.40 -5.50
C ILE A 132 -10.36 30.16 -4.21
N LEU A 133 -10.76 28.91 -3.92
CA LEU A 133 -11.34 28.57 -2.62
C LEU A 133 -10.25 28.58 -1.53
N ASP A 134 -10.59 28.99 -0.31
CA ASP A 134 -9.67 29.00 0.84
C ASP A 134 -9.25 27.58 1.31
N CYS A 135 -9.99 26.56 0.87
CA CYS A 135 -9.77 25.15 1.19
C CYS A 135 -9.16 24.35 0.03
N GLU A 136 -8.66 25.02 -1.02
CA GLU A 136 -7.98 24.38 -2.13
C GLU A 136 -6.77 23.53 -1.70
N HIS A 137 -6.43 22.54 -2.52
CA HIS A 137 -5.21 21.79 -2.30
C HIS A 137 -3.98 22.73 -2.40
N PRO A 138 -2.95 22.58 -1.54
CA PRO A 138 -1.78 23.44 -1.58
C PRO A 138 -1.12 23.56 -2.97
N ASN A 139 -1.10 22.47 -3.75
CA ASN A 139 -0.58 22.48 -5.12
C ASN A 139 -1.34 23.42 -6.07
N GLN A 140 -2.65 23.64 -5.83
CA GLN A 140 -3.47 24.57 -6.60
C GLN A 140 -3.34 26.01 -6.08
N ALA A 141 -3.14 26.19 -4.78
CA ALA A 141 -3.06 27.52 -4.17
C ALA A 141 -1.67 28.16 -4.25
N PHE A 142 -0.61 27.42 -3.92
CA PHE A 142 0.73 27.99 -3.70
C PHE A 142 1.36 28.58 -4.96
N GLY A 143 1.04 28.05 -6.14
CA GLY A 143 1.49 28.63 -7.40
C GLY A 143 1.03 30.09 -7.58
N TRP A 144 -0.25 30.37 -7.26
CA TRP A 144 -0.79 31.72 -7.28
C TRP A 144 -0.23 32.59 -6.16
N MET A 145 -0.18 32.05 -4.93
CA MET A 145 0.31 32.79 -3.76
C MET A 145 1.76 33.24 -3.91
N ALA A 146 2.59 32.44 -4.58
CA ALA A 146 3.98 32.79 -4.86
C ALA A 146 4.13 34.00 -5.81
N LEU A 147 3.08 34.37 -6.55
CA LEU A 147 3.06 35.54 -7.43
C LEU A 147 2.56 36.82 -6.73
N ARG A 148 2.21 36.78 -5.44
CA ARG A 148 1.85 38.00 -4.70
C ARG A 148 2.92 39.10 -4.75
N PRO A 149 4.23 38.81 -4.64
CA PRO A 149 5.27 39.84 -4.75
C PRO A 149 5.36 40.52 -6.12
N THR A 150 4.81 39.91 -7.18
CA THR A 150 4.75 40.53 -8.51
C THR A 150 3.53 41.46 -8.66
N GLY A 151 2.77 41.70 -7.59
CA GLY A 151 1.58 42.55 -7.58
C GLY A 151 0.27 41.82 -7.90
N LEU A 152 0.27 40.49 -7.96
CA LEU A 152 -0.96 39.70 -8.14
C LEU A 152 -1.73 39.62 -6.83
N GLU A 153 -3.00 40.00 -6.85
CA GLU A 153 -3.92 39.77 -5.73
C GLU A 153 -4.49 38.34 -5.80
N VAL A 154 -4.41 37.58 -4.71
CA VAL A 154 -5.00 36.24 -4.61
C VAL A 154 -6.16 36.28 -3.64
N ARG A 155 -7.38 36.30 -4.18
CA ARG A 155 -8.64 36.35 -3.43
C ARG A 155 -9.07 34.93 -3.05
N LEU A 156 -9.29 34.74 -1.76
CA LEU A 156 -9.74 33.48 -1.20
C LEU A 156 -11.24 33.56 -0.94
N VAL A 157 -12.02 32.69 -1.59
CA VAL A 157 -13.44 32.50 -1.30
C VAL A 157 -13.55 31.70 0.00
N PRO A 158 -14.14 32.26 1.06
CA PRO A 158 -14.34 31.54 2.32
C PRO A 158 -15.24 30.34 2.12
N THR A 159 -14.86 29.20 2.71
CA THR A 159 -15.70 28.00 2.73
C THR A 159 -16.05 27.59 4.15
N ASP A 160 -17.17 26.87 4.30
CA ASP A 160 -17.55 26.27 5.57
C ASP A 160 -16.85 24.89 5.71
N PRO A 161 -15.86 24.75 6.61
CA PRO A 161 -15.16 23.49 6.80
C PRO A 161 -16.03 22.42 7.47
N ASP A 162 -17.09 22.82 8.16
CA ASP A 162 -18.05 21.92 8.79
C ASP A 162 -19.12 21.53 7.78
N TYR A 163 -19.63 22.44 6.96
CA TYR A 163 -20.67 22.14 5.97
C TYR A 163 -20.27 22.50 4.54
N PRO A 164 -19.26 21.81 3.96
CA PRO A 164 -18.79 22.12 2.62
C PRO A 164 -19.88 21.84 1.57
N THR A 165 -20.13 22.84 0.72
CA THR A 165 -21.09 22.81 -0.39
C THR A 165 -20.37 22.92 -1.73
N ALA A 166 -20.85 22.23 -2.76
CA ALA A 166 -20.29 22.34 -4.12
C ALA A 166 -20.18 23.80 -4.58
N ALA A 167 -18.98 24.21 -4.98
CA ALA A 167 -18.74 25.54 -5.52
C ALA A 167 -19.20 25.57 -6.99
N ASN A 168 -19.84 26.67 -7.36
CA ASN A 168 -20.39 26.96 -8.69
C ASN A 168 -20.12 28.43 -9.04
N ALA A 169 -20.70 28.95 -10.13
CA ALA A 169 -20.44 30.34 -10.53
C ALA A 169 -20.85 31.37 -9.46
N ASP A 170 -22.00 31.17 -8.80
CA ASP A 170 -22.48 32.05 -7.72
C ASP A 170 -21.53 32.11 -6.52
N THR A 171 -20.79 31.01 -6.27
CA THR A 171 -19.78 30.95 -5.22
C THR A 171 -18.63 31.92 -5.49
N PHE A 172 -18.20 32.05 -6.75
CA PHE A 172 -17.09 32.91 -7.14
C PHE A 172 -17.51 34.33 -7.50
N ALA A 173 -18.74 34.55 -7.97
CA ALA A 173 -19.22 35.83 -8.49
C ALA A 173 -18.95 37.05 -7.58
N PRO A 174 -19.10 36.98 -6.24
CA PRO A 174 -18.83 38.13 -5.36
C PRO A 174 -17.37 38.57 -5.29
N TYR A 175 -16.44 37.71 -5.73
CA TYR A 175 -14.99 37.93 -5.66
C TYR A 175 -14.38 38.28 -7.02
N VAL A 176 -15.18 38.21 -8.08
CA VAL A 176 -14.78 38.45 -9.46
C VAL A 176 -15.11 39.88 -9.87
N ASP A 177 -14.14 40.58 -10.44
CA ASP A 177 -14.29 41.92 -11.00
C ASP A 177 -13.61 42.03 -12.38
N ASP A 178 -13.52 43.23 -12.92
CA ASP A 178 -12.94 43.50 -14.25
C ASP A 178 -11.41 43.30 -14.30
N ARG A 179 -10.75 43.13 -13.14
CA ARG A 179 -9.32 42.86 -13.00
C ARG A 179 -9.04 41.37 -12.77
N THR A 180 -10.07 40.53 -12.66
CA THR A 180 -9.90 39.08 -12.49
C THR A 180 -9.35 38.44 -13.77
N LYS A 181 -8.24 37.72 -13.66
CA LYS A 181 -7.60 37.02 -14.79
C LYS A 181 -7.86 35.52 -14.81
N ALA A 182 -8.00 34.91 -13.63
CA ALA A 182 -8.23 33.48 -13.54
C ALA A 182 -9.03 33.07 -12.29
N ILE A 183 -9.72 31.94 -12.41
CA ILE A 183 -10.31 31.18 -11.31
C ILE A 183 -9.61 29.82 -11.26
N GLY A 184 -9.09 29.47 -10.09
CA GLY A 184 -8.49 28.17 -9.83
C GLY A 184 -9.36 27.35 -8.89
N LEU A 185 -9.72 26.13 -9.28
CA LEU A 185 -10.47 25.22 -8.40
C LEU A 185 -10.13 23.74 -8.64
N SER A 186 -10.23 22.92 -7.62
CA SER A 186 -10.26 21.46 -7.79
C SER A 186 -11.65 21.02 -8.25
N SER A 187 -11.76 20.06 -9.17
CA SER A 187 -13.08 19.52 -9.54
C SER A 187 -13.70 18.71 -8.41
N ILE A 188 -12.87 17.95 -7.70
CA ILE A 188 -13.23 17.25 -6.47
C ILE A 188 -12.26 17.63 -5.36
N MET A 189 -12.81 18.16 -4.26
CA MET A 189 -12.04 18.58 -3.10
C MET A 189 -11.49 17.36 -2.34
N PHE A 190 -10.17 17.27 -2.24
CA PHE A 190 -9.46 16.16 -1.59
C PHE A 190 -9.77 15.97 -0.09
N HIS A 191 -10.33 17.00 0.56
CA HIS A 191 -10.57 17.05 2.00
C HIS A 191 -12.02 16.81 2.41
N SER A 192 -12.99 17.05 1.53
CA SER A 192 -14.42 16.95 1.85
C SER A 192 -15.17 16.00 0.91
N GLY A 193 -14.57 15.63 -0.22
CA GLY A 193 -15.26 14.89 -1.27
C GLY A 193 -16.32 15.74 -1.99
N GLN A 194 -16.34 17.05 -1.76
CA GLN A 194 -17.17 17.98 -2.51
C GLN A 194 -16.81 17.96 -3.98
N TRP A 195 -17.81 17.79 -4.85
CA TRP A 195 -17.66 17.86 -6.30
C TRP A 195 -18.19 19.21 -6.79
N ASN A 196 -17.29 20.06 -7.27
CA ASN A 196 -17.58 21.41 -7.75
C ASN A 196 -18.16 21.41 -9.16
N ASP A 197 -19.07 22.34 -9.44
CA ASP A 197 -19.63 22.54 -10.78
C ASP A 197 -18.69 23.40 -11.63
N VAL A 198 -17.59 22.77 -12.06
CA VAL A 198 -16.58 23.41 -12.90
C VAL A 198 -17.18 23.89 -14.22
N ALA A 199 -18.14 23.17 -14.78
CA ALA A 199 -18.79 23.54 -16.04
C ALA A 199 -19.58 24.86 -15.90
N ASP A 200 -20.28 25.04 -14.79
CA ASP A 200 -21.00 26.29 -14.50
C ASP A 200 -20.06 27.49 -14.32
N VAL A 201 -18.96 27.29 -13.59
CA VAL A 201 -17.89 28.31 -13.46
C VAL A 201 -17.34 28.68 -14.85
N CYS A 202 -17.03 27.68 -15.68
CA CYS A 202 -16.49 27.93 -17.02
C CYS A 202 -17.48 28.66 -17.93
N ARG A 203 -18.74 28.22 -18.00
CA ARG A 203 -19.79 28.87 -18.80
C ARG A 203 -19.99 30.34 -18.40
N THR A 204 -19.86 30.65 -17.12
CA THR A 204 -20.13 32.00 -16.61
C THR A 204 -18.95 32.95 -16.80
N PHE A 205 -17.72 32.48 -16.56
CA PHE A 205 -16.56 33.37 -16.49
C PHE A 205 -15.66 33.35 -17.73
N ARG A 206 -15.56 32.23 -18.48
CA ARG A 206 -14.73 32.20 -19.70
C ARG A 206 -15.17 33.22 -20.76
N PRO A 207 -16.47 33.44 -21.03
CA PRO A 207 -16.89 34.46 -21.99
C PRO A 207 -16.48 35.89 -21.62
N ARG A 208 -16.11 36.13 -20.35
CA ARG A 208 -15.60 37.41 -19.85
C ARG A 208 -14.08 37.55 -19.97
N GLY A 209 -13.41 36.58 -20.61
CA GLY A 209 -11.95 36.55 -20.73
C GLY A 209 -11.23 36.05 -19.47
N ILE A 210 -11.95 35.43 -18.53
CA ILE A 210 -11.37 34.90 -17.29
C ILE A 210 -11.01 33.43 -17.52
N HIS A 211 -9.75 33.07 -17.29
CA HIS A 211 -9.31 31.68 -17.41
C HIS A 211 -9.85 30.82 -16.25
N VAL A 212 -10.14 29.55 -16.52
CA VAL A 212 -10.47 28.57 -15.47
C VAL A 212 -9.45 27.44 -15.48
N LEU A 213 -8.70 27.29 -14.39
CA LEU A 213 -7.72 26.24 -14.16
C LEU A 213 -8.29 25.19 -13.20
N ALA A 214 -8.48 23.95 -13.68
CA ALA A 214 -9.02 22.87 -12.88
C ALA A 214 -7.95 21.86 -12.42
N ASP A 215 -7.94 21.50 -11.13
CA ASP A 215 -7.24 20.29 -10.65
C ASP A 215 -8.21 19.11 -10.71
N LEU A 216 -7.93 18.14 -11.60
CA LEU A 216 -8.77 16.95 -11.81
C LEU A 216 -8.22 15.69 -11.13
N THR A 217 -7.23 15.82 -10.25
CA THR A 217 -6.48 14.70 -9.63
C THR A 217 -7.39 13.72 -8.87
N GLN A 218 -8.50 14.21 -8.29
CA GLN A 218 -9.47 13.35 -7.59
C GLN A 218 -10.64 12.90 -8.48
N GLN A 219 -10.73 13.33 -9.74
CA GLN A 219 -11.77 12.91 -10.67
C GLN A 219 -11.24 11.89 -11.69
N VAL A 220 -10.05 12.14 -12.25
CA VAL A 220 -9.43 11.28 -13.27
C VAL A 220 -9.16 9.88 -12.70
N GLY A 221 -9.69 8.88 -13.41
CA GLY A 221 -9.65 7.46 -13.07
C GLY A 221 -10.71 7.01 -12.05
N PHE A 222 -11.41 7.93 -11.39
CA PHE A 222 -12.50 7.63 -10.47
C PHE A 222 -13.89 7.90 -11.07
N ALA A 223 -13.98 8.80 -12.05
CA ALA A 223 -15.22 9.20 -12.70
C ALA A 223 -15.06 9.35 -14.21
N ASP A 224 -16.18 9.48 -14.93
CA ASP A 224 -16.16 9.91 -16.32
C ASP A 224 -15.70 11.38 -16.42
N VAL A 225 -14.99 11.73 -17.48
CA VAL A 225 -14.46 13.09 -17.68
C VAL A 225 -14.67 13.49 -19.13
N ASP A 226 -15.46 14.54 -19.34
CA ASP A 226 -15.57 15.21 -20.63
C ASP A 226 -15.03 16.63 -20.48
N ILE A 227 -13.77 16.83 -20.88
CA ILE A 227 -13.08 18.11 -20.69
C ILE A 227 -13.69 19.22 -21.55
N GLN A 228 -14.32 18.87 -22.68
CA GLN A 228 -14.99 19.83 -23.57
C GLN A 228 -16.29 20.29 -22.95
N ALA A 229 -17.05 19.37 -22.34
CA ALA A 229 -18.26 19.72 -21.59
C ALA A 229 -17.95 20.53 -20.34
N LEU A 230 -16.82 20.27 -19.66
CA LEU A 230 -16.34 21.12 -18.57
C LEU A 230 -15.94 22.52 -19.07
N GLY A 231 -15.34 22.60 -20.25
CA GLY A 231 -14.97 23.85 -20.89
C GLY A 231 -13.90 24.61 -20.11
N VAL A 232 -12.93 23.95 -19.50
CA VAL A 232 -11.83 24.60 -18.75
C VAL A 232 -10.80 25.24 -19.70
N SER A 233 -10.08 26.26 -19.23
CA SER A 233 -8.94 26.81 -19.99
C SER A 233 -7.73 25.87 -19.94
N ALA A 234 -7.51 25.25 -18.78
CA ALA A 234 -6.53 24.21 -18.59
C ALA A 234 -6.94 23.30 -17.43
N ALA A 235 -6.40 22.09 -17.43
CA ALA A 235 -6.55 21.15 -16.32
C ALA A 235 -5.27 20.37 -16.08
N ALA A 236 -4.96 20.08 -14.82
CA ALA A 236 -3.86 19.19 -14.47
C ALA A 236 -4.34 18.03 -13.61
N PHE A 237 -3.71 16.86 -13.79
CA PHE A 237 -4.00 15.69 -12.99
C PHE A 237 -2.85 14.69 -12.99
N SER A 238 -2.71 13.97 -11.88
CA SER A 238 -1.75 12.88 -11.77
C SER A 238 -2.37 11.55 -12.22
N LEU A 239 -1.54 10.65 -12.74
CA LEU A 239 -1.98 9.32 -13.13
C LEU A 239 -1.86 8.29 -11.98
N HIS A 240 -1.18 8.64 -10.88
CA HIS A 240 -0.88 7.69 -9.80
C HIS A 240 -2.03 7.38 -8.85
N LYS A 241 -3.15 8.08 -8.97
CA LYS A 241 -4.35 7.84 -8.15
C LYS A 241 -5.33 6.94 -8.89
N GLY A 242 -6.40 7.50 -9.47
CA GLY A 242 -7.46 6.72 -10.10
C GLY A 242 -6.96 5.81 -11.24
N LEU A 243 -5.87 6.21 -11.91
CA LEU A 243 -5.27 5.46 -13.01
C LEU A 243 -4.10 4.53 -12.58
N ASN A 244 -3.89 4.34 -11.27
CA ASN A 244 -2.97 3.36 -10.67
C ASN A 244 -1.54 3.33 -11.26
N THR A 245 -1.07 4.43 -11.83
CA THR A 245 0.25 4.52 -12.46
C THR A 245 1.33 4.80 -11.41
N PRO A 246 2.62 4.45 -11.61
CA PRO A 246 3.68 4.94 -10.75
C PRO A 246 3.73 6.48 -10.67
N THR A 247 4.30 7.00 -9.57
CA THR A 247 4.48 8.46 -9.39
C THR A 247 5.50 9.02 -10.38
N GLY A 248 5.48 10.34 -10.58
CA GLY A 248 6.37 11.01 -11.54
C GLY A 248 5.84 11.06 -12.97
N PHE A 249 4.55 10.82 -13.17
CA PHE A 249 3.87 10.94 -14.46
C PHE A 249 2.46 11.53 -14.29
N ALA A 250 2.22 12.65 -14.96
CA ALA A 250 1.01 13.45 -14.89
C ALA A 250 0.74 14.12 -16.25
N ALA A 251 -0.44 14.69 -16.41
CA ALA A 251 -0.83 15.40 -17.63
C ALA A 251 -1.29 16.82 -17.32
N LEU A 252 -0.94 17.72 -18.22
CA LEU A 252 -1.50 19.07 -18.35
C LEU A 252 -2.31 19.11 -19.66
N TYR A 253 -3.60 19.35 -19.55
CA TYR A 253 -4.45 19.75 -20.64
C TYR A 253 -4.46 21.28 -20.75
N VAL A 254 -4.33 21.81 -21.97
CA VAL A 254 -4.57 23.22 -22.27
C VAL A 254 -5.48 23.31 -23.49
N ASP A 255 -6.56 24.07 -23.37
CA ASP A 255 -7.47 24.34 -24.48
C ASP A 255 -6.70 24.98 -25.66
N ALA A 256 -6.96 24.48 -26.87
CA ALA A 256 -6.22 24.89 -28.06
C ALA A 256 -6.41 26.38 -28.42
N ALA A 257 -7.51 27.00 -28.05
CA ALA A 257 -7.68 28.45 -28.20
C ALA A 257 -6.87 29.21 -27.14
N VAL A 258 -6.84 28.68 -25.91
CA VAL A 258 -6.12 29.29 -24.78
C VAL A 258 -4.60 29.23 -24.96
N ILE A 259 -4.06 28.20 -25.62
CA ILE A 259 -2.60 28.08 -25.84
C ILE A 259 -2.00 29.32 -26.53
N ALA A 260 -2.77 30.00 -27.39
CA ALA A 260 -2.35 31.20 -28.11
C ALA A 260 -2.40 32.48 -27.26
N GLU A 261 -3.19 32.48 -26.17
CA GLU A 261 -3.39 33.63 -25.28
C GLU A 261 -2.25 33.73 -24.24
N LEU A 262 -1.75 32.57 -23.80
CA LEU A 262 -0.66 32.46 -22.82
C LEU A 262 0.69 33.02 -23.33
N ASP A 263 1.64 33.20 -22.41
CA ASP A 263 3.03 33.48 -22.78
C ASP A 263 3.57 32.36 -23.70
N PRO A 264 4.12 32.68 -24.88
CA PRO A 264 4.71 31.69 -25.77
C PRO A 264 5.92 30.97 -25.15
N THR A 265 6.61 31.60 -24.20
CA THR A 265 7.76 31.01 -23.50
C THR A 265 7.28 30.26 -22.27
N PRO A 266 7.42 28.92 -22.22
CA PRO A 266 7.05 28.17 -21.02
C PRO A 266 8.00 28.50 -19.86
N PRO A 267 7.54 28.40 -18.61
CA PRO A 267 8.36 28.72 -17.43
C PRO A 267 9.57 27.78 -17.26
N ILE A 268 9.50 26.59 -17.86
CA ILE A 268 10.61 25.66 -17.97
C ILE A 268 10.67 25.25 -19.43
N VAL A 269 11.82 25.46 -20.08
CA VAL A 269 12.05 25.10 -21.48
C VAL A 269 12.76 23.74 -21.52
N GLY A 270 12.02 22.70 -21.93
CA GLY A 270 12.56 21.37 -22.20
C GLY A 270 12.82 21.16 -23.69
N TYR A 271 13.79 20.32 -24.05
CA TYR A 271 14.04 19.94 -25.45
C TYR A 271 12.80 19.35 -26.13
N GLY A 272 11.94 18.64 -25.38
CA GLY A 272 10.68 18.09 -25.89
C GLY A 272 9.61 19.14 -26.23
N GLY A 273 9.75 20.36 -25.71
CA GLY A 273 8.84 21.48 -25.98
C GLY A 273 9.26 22.37 -27.15
N VAL A 274 10.47 22.16 -27.71
CA VAL A 274 11.02 22.93 -28.82
C VAL A 274 10.76 22.20 -30.14
N SER A 275 10.16 22.89 -31.12
CA SER A 275 9.89 22.33 -32.45
C SER A 275 10.99 22.62 -33.47
N SER A 276 11.88 23.58 -33.20
CA SER A 276 13.00 23.96 -34.08
C SER A 276 14.28 23.17 -33.81
N THR A 277 14.17 21.90 -33.43
CA THR A 277 15.35 21.03 -33.30
C THR A 277 15.95 20.80 -34.68
N SER A 278 17.27 20.78 -34.79
CA SER A 278 17.94 20.46 -36.06
C SER A 278 17.54 19.05 -36.51
N ASP A 279 17.15 18.89 -37.78
CA ASP A 279 16.93 17.57 -38.40
C ASP A 279 18.25 16.77 -38.59
N GLY A 280 19.39 17.35 -38.18
CA GLY A 280 20.71 16.73 -38.23
C GLY A 280 20.95 15.75 -37.08
N GLU A 281 21.82 14.77 -37.33
CA GLU A 281 22.22 13.73 -36.36
C GLU A 281 23.00 14.30 -35.16
N ASP A 282 23.57 15.49 -35.33
CA ASP A 282 24.36 16.16 -34.32
C ASP A 282 23.42 17.03 -33.47
N PHE A 283 23.22 16.69 -32.20
CA PHE A 283 22.38 17.39 -31.20
C PHE A 283 22.89 18.82 -30.86
N LEU A 284 23.39 19.55 -31.85
CA LEU A 284 23.97 20.87 -31.73
C LEU A 284 22.89 21.93 -31.55
N ILE A 285 23.28 23.03 -30.89
CA ILE A 285 22.40 24.18 -30.68
C ILE A 285 22.16 24.87 -32.03
N PRO A 286 20.91 24.98 -32.51
CA PRO A 286 20.64 25.66 -33.77
C PRO A 286 20.98 27.15 -33.65
N GLY A 287 21.57 27.73 -34.71
CA GLY A 287 21.94 29.16 -34.74
C GLY A 287 20.76 30.14 -34.90
N GLY A 288 19.53 29.62 -35.06
CA GLY A 288 18.30 30.41 -35.22
C GLY A 288 17.52 30.60 -33.91
N PRO A 289 16.41 31.38 -33.93
CA PRO A 289 15.57 31.57 -32.76
C PRO A 289 14.90 30.25 -32.33
N VAL A 290 14.74 30.06 -31.02
CA VAL A 290 14.02 28.92 -30.44
C VAL A 290 12.54 29.03 -30.79
N LYS A 291 11.99 28.03 -31.50
CA LYS A 291 10.56 27.92 -31.77
C LYS A 291 9.97 26.82 -30.88
N PHE A 292 8.99 27.18 -30.06
CA PHE A 292 8.24 26.24 -29.25
C PHE A 292 7.16 25.54 -30.06
N HIS A 293 6.75 24.35 -29.63
CA HIS A 293 5.56 23.70 -30.19
C HIS A 293 4.33 24.64 -30.11
N PRO A 294 3.48 24.68 -31.15
CA PRO A 294 2.29 25.53 -31.15
C PRO A 294 1.16 24.98 -30.26
N THR A 295 1.33 23.79 -29.69
CA THR A 295 0.32 23.09 -28.89
C THR A 295 0.80 22.93 -27.44
N ALA A 296 0.00 22.26 -26.60
CA ALA A 296 0.36 22.02 -25.19
C ALA A 296 1.74 21.36 -25.05
N ARG A 297 2.20 20.60 -26.05
CA ARG A 297 3.51 19.94 -26.08
C ARG A 297 4.69 20.86 -25.76
N ARG A 298 4.56 22.19 -25.89
CA ARG A 298 5.60 23.14 -25.45
C ARG A 298 5.97 23.05 -23.97
N TYR A 299 5.10 22.48 -23.13
CA TYR A 299 5.36 22.26 -21.72
C TYR A 299 6.05 20.90 -21.43
N GLU A 300 6.42 20.12 -22.45
CA GLU A 300 6.98 18.78 -22.27
C GLU A 300 8.50 18.74 -22.08
N HIS A 301 8.91 17.76 -21.29
CA HIS A 301 10.31 17.34 -21.17
C HIS A 301 10.63 16.25 -22.20
N ALA A 302 11.89 16.20 -22.65
CA ALA A 302 12.33 15.19 -23.62
C ALA A 302 12.42 13.78 -23.03
N ASN A 303 12.91 13.67 -21.79
CA ASN A 303 13.00 12.41 -21.06
C ASN A 303 11.98 12.46 -19.92
N MET A 304 10.79 11.94 -20.18
CA MET A 304 9.77 11.74 -19.16
C MET A 304 9.92 10.37 -18.49
N SER A 305 9.07 10.08 -17.50
CA SER A 305 9.05 8.79 -16.81
C SER A 305 8.56 7.67 -17.73
N PHE A 306 9.46 7.12 -18.56
CA PHE A 306 9.13 6.07 -19.53
C PHE A 306 8.54 4.83 -18.86
N ILE A 307 9.10 4.40 -17.72
CA ILE A 307 8.55 3.30 -16.91
C ILE A 307 7.08 3.53 -16.53
N SER A 308 6.72 4.78 -16.20
CA SER A 308 5.35 5.14 -15.88
C SER A 308 4.47 5.21 -17.12
N ALA A 309 5.00 5.63 -18.27
CA ALA A 309 4.26 5.60 -19.53
C ALA A 309 3.91 4.17 -19.96
N VAL A 310 4.86 3.24 -19.85
CA VAL A 310 4.64 1.81 -20.11
C VAL A 310 3.53 1.24 -19.20
N ALA A 311 3.59 1.53 -17.90
CA ALA A 311 2.56 1.14 -16.95
C ALA A 311 1.20 1.80 -17.21
N ALA A 312 1.21 3.11 -17.50
CA ALA A 312 0.00 3.88 -17.79
C ALA A 312 -0.70 3.35 -19.04
N ARG A 313 0.04 3.00 -20.10
CA ARG A 313 -0.54 2.44 -21.33
C ARG A 313 -1.35 1.19 -21.01
N ALA A 314 -0.74 0.23 -20.32
CA ALA A 314 -1.39 -1.04 -20.00
C ALA A 314 -2.64 -0.83 -19.13
N PHE A 315 -2.55 -0.01 -18.08
CA PHE A 315 -3.69 0.24 -17.20
C PHE A 315 -4.79 1.07 -17.87
N LEU A 316 -4.45 2.08 -18.68
CA LEU A 316 -5.44 2.89 -19.40
C LEU A 316 -6.19 2.09 -20.46
N GLN A 317 -5.52 1.18 -21.16
CA GLN A 317 -6.20 0.25 -22.09
C GLN A 317 -7.25 -0.58 -21.33
N PHE A 318 -6.85 -1.23 -20.24
CA PHE A 318 -7.75 -2.00 -19.40
C PHE A 318 -8.90 -1.14 -18.81
N TYR A 319 -8.57 0.06 -18.32
CA TYR A 319 -9.54 1.00 -17.76
C TYR A 319 -10.59 1.43 -18.80
N LEU A 320 -10.19 1.71 -20.04
CA LEU A 320 -11.11 2.19 -21.07
C LEU A 320 -11.88 1.07 -21.77
N GLU A 321 -11.27 -0.10 -21.95
CA GLU A 321 -11.83 -1.17 -22.79
C GLU A 321 -12.56 -2.24 -21.98
N VAL A 322 -12.18 -2.45 -20.72
CA VAL A 322 -12.76 -3.50 -19.86
C VAL A 322 -13.58 -2.91 -18.73
N MET A 323 -12.99 -2.02 -17.92
CA MET A 323 -13.72 -1.43 -16.79
C MET A 323 -14.73 -0.39 -17.28
N THR A 324 -14.31 0.50 -18.19
CA THR A 324 -14.97 1.73 -18.62
C THR A 324 -15.14 2.78 -17.50
N PRO A 325 -14.94 4.09 -17.78
CA PRO A 325 -15.07 5.14 -16.77
C PRO A 325 -16.44 5.17 -16.06
N ARG A 326 -17.52 5.01 -16.81
CA ARG A 326 -18.90 5.06 -16.29
C ARG A 326 -19.24 3.92 -15.32
N ASN A 327 -18.77 2.71 -15.59
CA ASN A 327 -19.00 1.59 -14.68
C ASN A 327 -18.16 1.74 -13.40
N VAL A 328 -16.92 2.25 -13.51
CA VAL A 328 -16.07 2.55 -12.34
C VAL A 328 -16.76 3.60 -11.47
N GLU A 329 -17.22 4.68 -12.07
CA GLU A 329 -17.99 5.72 -11.38
C GLU A 329 -19.23 5.16 -10.68
N GLY A 330 -20.05 4.40 -11.40
CA GLY A 330 -21.27 3.80 -10.86
C GLY A 330 -21.02 2.84 -9.68
N HIS A 331 -19.99 2.01 -9.80
CA HIS A 331 -19.56 1.08 -8.74
C HIS A 331 -19.12 1.84 -7.48
N LEU A 332 -18.24 2.83 -7.63
CA LEU A 332 -17.71 3.61 -6.52
C LEU A 332 -18.82 4.38 -5.80
N PHE A 333 -19.72 5.01 -6.54
CA PHE A 333 -20.91 5.61 -5.93
C PHE A 333 -21.76 4.61 -5.14
N GLY A 334 -21.95 3.39 -5.65
CA GLY A 334 -22.69 2.35 -4.94
C GLY A 334 -22.06 2.00 -3.59
N LEU A 335 -20.73 1.96 -3.51
CA LEU A 335 -19.99 1.80 -2.25
C LEU A 335 -20.15 3.00 -1.33
N GLY A 336 -20.06 4.21 -1.88
CA GLY A 336 -20.26 5.46 -1.14
C GLY A 336 -21.64 5.58 -0.49
N GLU A 337 -22.69 5.20 -1.21
CA GLU A 337 -24.06 5.16 -0.68
C GLU A 337 -24.24 4.09 0.40
N ALA A 338 -23.64 2.92 0.24
CA ALA A 338 -23.63 1.88 1.26
C ALA A 338 -22.93 2.35 2.55
N LEU A 339 -21.78 3.03 2.40
CA LEU A 339 -21.05 3.62 3.52
C LEU A 339 -21.89 4.68 4.24
N ARG A 340 -22.44 5.66 3.50
CA ARG A 340 -23.25 6.74 4.04
C ARG A 340 -24.46 6.23 4.81
N ARG A 341 -25.22 5.28 4.24
CA ARG A 341 -26.37 4.66 4.91
C ARG A 341 -25.95 3.95 6.21
N SER A 342 -24.84 3.21 6.16
CA SER A 342 -24.35 2.46 7.33
C SER A 342 -23.84 3.39 8.43
N CYS A 343 -23.14 4.47 8.07
CA CYS A 343 -22.69 5.50 9.02
C CYS A 343 -23.86 6.24 9.65
N ALA A 344 -24.90 6.59 8.88
CA ALA A 344 -26.12 7.21 9.40
C ALA A 344 -26.79 6.32 10.46
N GLY A 345 -26.86 5.01 10.24
CA GLY A 345 -27.38 4.04 11.22
C GLY A 345 -26.55 3.94 12.51
N LEU A 346 -25.30 4.42 12.51
CA LEU A 346 -24.42 4.51 13.69
C LEU A 346 -24.36 5.91 14.30
N GLY A 347 -25.09 6.89 13.75
CA GLY A 347 -24.97 8.30 14.14
C GLY A 347 -23.63 8.93 13.75
N ILE A 348 -22.88 8.34 12.82
CA ILE A 348 -21.60 8.87 12.32
C ILE A 348 -21.91 9.76 11.12
N GLY A 349 -21.64 11.06 11.25
CA GLY A 349 -21.78 12.01 10.14
C GLY A 349 -20.73 11.80 9.04
N VAL A 350 -21.09 12.11 7.80
CA VAL A 350 -20.17 12.20 6.66
C VAL A 350 -20.09 13.65 6.22
N VAL A 351 -18.88 14.15 5.99
CA VAL A 351 -18.62 15.53 5.54
C VAL A 351 -18.95 15.68 4.06
N GLY A 352 -19.36 16.89 3.65
CA GLY A 352 -19.66 17.25 2.26
C GLY A 352 -21.12 17.12 1.89
N PRO A 353 -21.47 17.46 0.64
CA PRO A 353 -22.86 17.49 0.19
C PRO A 353 -23.58 16.14 0.33
N THR A 354 -24.88 16.20 0.62
CA THR A 354 -25.76 15.03 0.65
C THR A 354 -26.22 14.61 -0.74
N GLU A 355 -26.33 15.57 -1.66
CA GLU A 355 -26.68 15.29 -3.05
C GLU A 355 -25.58 14.48 -3.73
N ARG A 356 -25.99 13.35 -4.33
CA ARG A 356 -25.06 12.41 -4.98
C ARG A 356 -24.20 13.07 -6.05
N ARG A 357 -24.77 13.95 -6.88
CA ARG A 357 -24.05 14.62 -7.98
C ARG A 357 -23.05 15.67 -7.52
N GLN A 358 -23.16 16.12 -6.27
CA GLN A 358 -22.28 17.12 -5.65
C GLN A 358 -21.21 16.47 -4.76
N HIS A 359 -21.12 15.14 -4.76
CA HIS A 359 -20.18 14.41 -3.93
C HIS A 359 -19.39 13.40 -4.75
N ALA A 360 -18.11 13.28 -4.45
CA ALA A 360 -17.19 12.37 -5.10
C ALA A 360 -17.70 10.91 -5.04
N PRO A 361 -17.52 10.13 -6.11
CA PRO A 361 -17.95 8.73 -6.12
C PRO A 361 -17.07 7.88 -5.19
N HIS A 362 -15.80 8.25 -5.00
CA HIS A 362 -14.83 7.44 -4.31
C HIS A 362 -14.42 7.94 -2.93
N LEU A 363 -14.63 9.21 -2.59
CA LEU A 363 -14.01 9.86 -1.43
C LEU A 363 -15.05 10.35 -0.42
N HIS A 364 -14.90 9.95 0.84
CA HIS A 364 -15.77 10.36 1.95
C HIS A 364 -14.95 10.65 3.21
N VAL A 365 -15.36 11.62 4.01
CA VAL A 365 -14.75 11.86 5.33
C VAL A 365 -15.79 11.62 6.42
N LEU A 366 -15.52 10.64 7.26
CA LEU A 366 -16.33 10.32 8.43
C LEU A 366 -15.97 11.28 9.56
N ARG A 367 -16.96 11.87 10.24
CA ARG A 367 -16.79 12.78 11.39
C ARG A 367 -16.32 12.06 12.64
N LEU A 368 -15.14 11.48 12.55
CA LEU A 368 -14.44 10.74 13.60
C LEU A 368 -13.22 11.58 13.99
N HIS A 369 -13.45 12.57 14.86
CA HIS A 369 -12.43 13.58 15.20
C HIS A 369 -11.38 13.06 16.20
N ASP A 370 -11.71 12.04 16.99
CA ASP A 370 -10.79 11.46 17.96
C ASP A 370 -9.56 10.84 17.24
N PRO A 371 -8.33 11.28 17.56
CA PRO A 371 -7.12 10.80 16.90
C PRO A 371 -6.89 9.29 17.04
N ARG A 372 -7.43 8.65 18.09
CA ARG A 372 -7.28 7.22 18.37
C ARG A 372 -7.93 6.33 17.31
N TRP A 373 -8.87 6.87 16.53
CA TRP A 373 -9.51 6.12 15.44
C TRP A 373 -8.52 5.63 14.38
N LEU A 374 -7.50 6.43 14.05
CA LEU A 374 -6.53 6.05 13.02
C LEU A 374 -5.74 4.80 13.44
N GLU A 375 -5.21 4.81 14.66
CA GLU A 375 -4.49 3.68 15.22
C GLU A 375 -5.40 2.45 15.33
N TYR A 376 -6.61 2.63 15.88
CA TYR A 376 -7.59 1.54 16.05
C TYR A 376 -7.96 0.86 14.72
N LEU A 377 -8.25 1.65 13.68
CA LEU A 377 -8.55 1.13 12.34
C LEU A 377 -7.34 0.44 11.71
N THR A 378 -6.15 1.01 11.88
CA THR A 378 -4.89 0.44 11.36
C THR A 378 -4.61 -0.93 12.00
N THR A 379 -4.76 -1.05 13.32
CA THR A 379 -4.61 -2.34 14.04
C THR A 379 -5.65 -3.38 13.59
N ALA A 380 -6.83 -2.94 13.16
CA ALA A 380 -7.87 -3.81 12.59
C ALA A 380 -7.63 -4.16 11.10
N GLY A 381 -6.50 -3.74 10.52
CA GLY A 381 -6.16 -3.98 9.11
C GLY A 381 -6.93 -3.09 8.13
N ILE A 382 -7.48 -1.97 8.58
CA ILE A 382 -8.20 -1.01 7.76
C ILE A 382 -7.28 0.19 7.48
N MET A 383 -6.90 0.37 6.23
CA MET A 383 -6.01 1.46 5.81
C MET A 383 -6.84 2.67 5.37
N VAL A 384 -6.73 3.75 6.13
CA VAL A 384 -7.42 5.03 5.94
C VAL A 384 -6.46 6.18 6.22
N THR A 385 -6.85 7.42 5.91
CA THR A 385 -6.07 8.61 6.27
C THR A 385 -6.85 9.46 7.27
N ARG A 386 -6.20 9.93 8.34
CA ARG A 386 -6.78 11.00 9.17
C ARG A 386 -6.71 12.33 8.43
N PHE A 387 -7.79 13.08 8.48
CA PHE A 387 -7.93 14.38 7.85
C PHE A 387 -8.55 15.40 8.83
N ARG A 388 -8.45 16.70 8.54
CA ARG A 388 -8.95 17.81 9.39
C ARG A 388 -10.34 17.53 9.98
N SER A 389 -11.27 17.07 9.15
CA SER A 389 -12.68 16.86 9.53
C SER A 389 -13.00 15.41 9.96
N GLY A 390 -11.99 14.55 10.14
CA GLY A 390 -12.15 13.19 10.70
C GLY A 390 -11.34 12.11 9.97
N ILE A 391 -11.93 10.97 9.65
CA ILE A 391 -11.27 9.86 8.95
C ILE A 391 -11.71 9.84 7.48
N ARG A 392 -10.76 10.00 6.57
CA ARG A 392 -11.00 9.89 5.13
C ARG A 392 -10.95 8.44 4.68
N VAL A 393 -12.05 8.02 4.10
CA VAL A 393 -12.27 6.75 3.43
C VAL A 393 -12.31 7.02 1.94
N SER A 394 -11.52 6.28 1.16
CA SER A 394 -11.55 6.39 -0.30
C SER A 394 -11.43 5.06 -1.00
N PHE A 395 -12.37 4.79 -1.90
CA PHE A 395 -12.52 3.55 -2.64
C PHE A 395 -11.75 3.56 -3.95
N GLY A 396 -11.22 2.41 -4.36
CA GLY A 396 -10.73 2.15 -5.72
C GLY A 396 -11.55 1.05 -6.39
N PHE A 397 -11.28 0.78 -7.67
CA PHE A 397 -11.99 -0.24 -8.45
C PHE A 397 -11.99 -1.63 -7.78
N TYR A 398 -10.98 -1.93 -6.98
CA TYR A 398 -10.82 -3.21 -6.27
C TYR A 398 -11.68 -3.33 -5.01
N ASN A 399 -12.30 -2.25 -4.52
CA ASN A 399 -13.13 -2.29 -3.33
C ASN A 399 -14.52 -2.87 -3.60
N ASN A 400 -15.15 -3.40 -2.55
CA ASN A 400 -16.50 -3.95 -2.63
C ASN A 400 -17.32 -3.71 -1.34
N LEU A 401 -18.58 -4.17 -1.35
CA LEU A 401 -19.47 -4.03 -0.17
C LEU A 401 -18.94 -4.72 1.09
N LYS A 402 -18.17 -5.81 0.96
CA LYS A 402 -17.56 -6.48 2.12
C LYS A 402 -16.53 -5.59 2.81
N ASP A 403 -15.82 -4.75 2.06
CA ASP A 403 -14.90 -3.76 2.64
C ASP A 403 -15.67 -2.71 3.46
N VAL A 404 -16.82 -2.25 2.95
CA VAL A 404 -17.72 -1.32 3.66
C VAL A 404 -18.26 -1.98 4.94
N GLU A 405 -18.81 -3.19 4.84
CA GLU A 405 -19.31 -3.96 5.98
C GLU A 405 -18.23 -4.19 7.04
N ARG A 406 -17.00 -4.50 6.62
CA ARG A 406 -15.88 -4.67 7.52
C ARG A 406 -15.54 -3.37 8.25
N LEU A 407 -15.45 -2.23 7.57
CA LEU A 407 -15.25 -0.94 8.21
C LEU A 407 -16.35 -0.66 9.25
N ILE A 408 -17.61 -0.83 8.86
CA ILE A 408 -18.76 -0.59 9.73
C ILE A 408 -18.76 -1.53 10.94
N SER A 409 -18.34 -2.79 10.77
CA SER A 409 -18.23 -3.75 11.88
C SER A 409 -17.19 -3.33 12.93
N VAL A 410 -16.10 -2.68 12.50
CA VAL A 410 -15.06 -2.15 13.38
C VAL A 410 -15.50 -0.82 14.02
N LEU A 411 -16.22 0.02 13.28
CA LEU A 411 -16.79 1.28 13.80
C LEU A 411 -17.92 1.07 14.81
N LYS A 412 -18.61 -0.08 14.78
CA LYS A 412 -19.50 -0.54 15.84
C LYS A 412 -18.67 -0.86 17.10
N LEU A 413 -18.19 0.18 17.77
CA LEU A 413 -17.55 0.11 19.08
C LEU A 413 -18.43 -0.71 20.02
N LYS A 414 -17.98 -1.91 20.40
CA LYS A 414 -18.70 -2.75 21.38
C LYS A 414 -18.69 -2.13 22.79
N CYS A 415 -17.72 -1.27 23.11
CA CYS A 415 -17.64 -0.48 24.34
C CYS A 415 -16.61 0.66 24.18
N SER A 416 -16.99 1.91 24.49
CA SER A 416 -16.14 3.10 24.40
C SER A 416 -15.08 3.21 25.51
N ARG A 417 -15.23 2.44 26.60
CA ARG A 417 -14.28 2.33 27.74
C ARG A 417 -13.96 3.64 28.47
N THR A 418 -14.63 4.74 28.13
CA THR A 418 -14.43 6.07 28.73
C THR A 418 -15.67 6.56 29.47
N GLU A 419 -16.86 6.15 29.04
CA GLU A 419 -18.15 6.41 29.68
C GLU A 419 -18.99 5.11 29.64
N PRO A 420 -19.95 4.91 30.56
CA PRO A 420 -20.83 3.75 30.52
C PRO A 420 -21.55 3.68 29.17
N CYS A 421 -21.32 2.60 28.40
CA CYS A 421 -21.99 2.44 27.11
C CYS A 421 -23.48 2.14 27.30
N GLN A 422 -24.29 2.35 26.25
CA GLN A 422 -25.74 2.13 26.29
C GLN A 422 -26.13 0.72 26.78
N ASN A 423 -25.34 -0.30 26.46
CA ASN A 423 -25.59 -1.67 26.94
C ASN A 423 -25.41 -1.79 28.46
N CYS A 424 -24.36 -1.19 29.04
CA CYS A 424 -24.13 -1.22 30.49
C CYS A 424 -25.21 -0.42 31.24
N THR A 425 -25.61 0.73 30.67
CA THR A 425 -26.69 1.56 31.21
C THR A 425 -28.04 0.85 31.16
N ALA A 426 -28.39 0.21 30.04
CA ALA A 426 -29.62 -0.58 29.89
C ALA A 426 -29.65 -1.78 30.84
N SER A 427 -28.49 -2.40 31.09
CA SER A 427 -28.34 -3.56 31.97
C SER A 427 -28.23 -3.20 33.46
N LYS A 428 -28.28 -1.90 33.81
CA LYS A 428 -28.09 -1.37 35.18
C LYS A 428 -26.86 -1.95 35.91
N THR A 429 -25.82 -2.29 35.16
CA THR A 429 -24.61 -2.93 35.72
C THR A 429 -23.48 -1.91 35.78
N PRO A 430 -22.72 -1.81 36.90
CA PRO A 430 -21.57 -0.91 36.99
C PRO A 430 -20.54 -1.21 35.90
N CYS A 431 -20.15 -0.19 35.15
CA CYS A 431 -19.16 -0.32 34.08
C CYS A 431 -17.74 -0.32 34.67
N GLU A 432 -17.30 -1.46 35.19
CA GLU A 432 -15.92 -1.66 35.66
C GLU A 432 -15.04 -2.26 34.56
N TYR A 433 -13.86 -1.66 34.34
CA TYR A 433 -12.83 -2.23 33.47
C TYR A 433 -11.63 -2.64 34.33
N ARG A 434 -11.33 -3.95 34.40
CA ARG A 434 -10.20 -4.48 35.17
C ARG A 434 -9.02 -4.75 34.23
N GLU A 435 -7.79 -4.53 34.68
CA GLU A 435 -6.59 -4.72 33.82
C GLU A 435 -6.46 -6.15 33.24
N VAL A 436 -7.03 -7.14 33.93
CA VAL A 436 -7.10 -8.54 33.51
C VAL A 436 -8.08 -8.81 32.34
N ASP A 437 -8.98 -7.88 32.03
CA ASP A 437 -9.97 -8.03 30.94
C ASP A 437 -9.37 -7.89 29.55
N ARG A 438 -8.07 -7.53 29.44
CA ARG A 438 -7.32 -7.45 28.17
C ARG A 438 -7.17 -8.81 27.46
N LYS A 439 -7.41 -9.94 28.15
CA LYS A 439 -7.08 -11.29 27.66
C LYS A 439 -8.19 -12.35 27.82
N ARG A 440 -9.46 -11.98 27.93
CA ARG A 440 -10.52 -13.01 27.93
C ARG A 440 -10.83 -13.50 26.51
N VAL A 441 -10.34 -14.68 26.18
CA VAL A 441 -10.95 -15.55 25.18
C VAL A 441 -12.36 -15.91 25.70
N PRO A 442 -13.40 -15.95 24.85
CA PRO A 442 -14.71 -16.44 25.27
C PRO A 442 -14.56 -17.80 25.95
N VAL A 443 -15.17 -17.95 27.12
CA VAL A 443 -15.17 -19.23 27.83
C VAL A 443 -15.84 -20.27 26.93
N SER A 444 -15.21 -21.43 26.73
CA SER A 444 -15.74 -22.43 25.80
C SER A 444 -17.11 -22.91 26.28
N HIS A 445 -18.00 -23.18 25.33
CA HIS A 445 -19.33 -23.72 25.63
C HIS A 445 -19.25 -25.03 26.43
N GLU A 446 -18.21 -25.82 26.19
CA GLU A 446 -17.91 -27.05 26.94
C GLU A 446 -17.54 -26.80 28.40
N TYR A 447 -16.79 -25.73 28.69
CA TYR A 447 -16.45 -25.37 30.07
C TYR A 447 -17.68 -24.88 30.84
N VAL A 448 -18.55 -24.11 30.19
CA VAL A 448 -19.83 -23.68 30.78
C VAL A 448 -20.73 -24.88 31.06
N ALA A 449 -20.88 -25.80 30.11
CA ALA A 449 -21.65 -27.03 30.29
C ALA A 449 -21.08 -27.93 31.40
N SER A 450 -19.75 -27.98 31.55
CA SER A 450 -19.08 -28.70 32.64
C SER A 450 -19.39 -28.10 34.01
N LEU A 451 -19.38 -26.77 34.13
CA LEU A 451 -19.75 -26.08 35.36
C LEU A 451 -21.22 -26.28 35.71
N GLU A 452 -22.12 -26.17 34.74
CA GLU A 452 -23.55 -26.43 34.95
C GLU A 452 -23.81 -27.87 35.41
N SER A 453 -23.10 -28.83 34.84
CA SER A 453 -23.18 -30.24 35.25
C SER A 453 -22.66 -30.46 36.67
N ARG A 454 -21.57 -29.77 37.07
CA ARG A 454 -21.05 -29.81 38.45
C ARG A 454 -22.02 -29.17 39.44
N LEU A 455 -22.67 -28.07 39.04
CA LEU A 455 -23.68 -27.40 39.87
C LEU A 455 -24.89 -28.30 40.08
N ALA A 456 -25.40 -28.93 39.02
CA ALA A 456 -26.52 -29.85 39.09
C ALA A 456 -26.20 -31.08 39.97
N TRP A 457 -24.98 -31.61 39.88
CA TRP A 457 -24.52 -32.68 40.76
C TRP A 457 -24.46 -32.24 42.22
N LEU A 458 -23.87 -31.06 42.51
CA LEU A 458 -23.79 -30.51 43.88
C LEU A 458 -25.19 -30.30 44.47
N GLU A 459 -26.13 -29.76 43.69
CA GLU A 459 -27.50 -29.58 44.13
C GLU A 459 -28.20 -30.90 44.44
N SER A 460 -27.97 -31.94 43.63
CA SER A 460 -28.50 -33.29 43.89
C SER A 460 -27.86 -33.91 45.13
N PHE A 461 -26.54 -33.79 45.26
CA PHE A 461 -25.77 -34.32 46.38
C PHE A 461 -26.20 -33.68 47.71
N VAL A 462 -26.41 -32.36 47.74
CA VAL A 462 -26.92 -31.65 48.92
C VAL A 462 -28.35 -32.07 49.28
N LYS A 463 -29.20 -32.33 48.28
CA LYS A 463 -30.56 -32.86 48.52
C LYS A 463 -30.52 -34.27 49.12
N GLU A 464 -29.65 -35.14 48.63
CA GLU A 464 -29.46 -36.50 49.16
C GLU A 464 -28.88 -36.46 50.58
N LEU A 465 -27.85 -35.64 50.83
CA LEU A 465 -27.28 -35.41 52.16
C LEU A 465 -28.35 -35.01 53.19
N ARG A 466 -29.30 -34.16 52.78
CA ARG A 466 -30.40 -33.72 53.65
C ARG A 466 -31.40 -34.83 53.97
N ALA A 467 -31.54 -35.83 53.10
CA ALA A 467 -32.48 -36.94 53.26
C ALA A 467 -31.90 -38.15 54.02
N SER A 468 -30.56 -38.23 54.17
CA SER A 468 -29.85 -39.38 54.74
C SER A 468 -29.70 -39.35 56.27
N THR A 469 -29.51 -40.53 56.87
CA THR A 469 -29.26 -40.68 58.32
C THR A 469 -27.85 -40.21 58.70
N PRO A 470 -27.56 -39.91 59.99
CA PRO A 470 -26.27 -39.38 60.42
C PRO A 470 -25.06 -40.24 60.00
N GLU A 471 -25.17 -41.56 60.10
CA GLU A 471 -24.10 -42.50 59.75
C GLU A 471 -23.86 -42.55 58.23
N GLN A 472 -24.93 -42.41 57.43
CA GLN A 472 -24.86 -42.37 55.97
C GLN A 472 -24.26 -41.05 55.46
N ARG A 473 -24.53 -39.93 56.15
CA ARG A 473 -23.94 -38.63 55.79
C ARG A 473 -22.43 -38.62 55.98
N ASP A 474 -21.94 -39.19 57.08
CA ASP A 474 -20.51 -39.26 57.35
C ASP A 474 -19.77 -40.12 56.31
N GLU A 475 -20.41 -41.19 55.82
CA GLU A 475 -19.86 -42.01 54.74
C GLU A 475 -19.86 -41.28 53.39
N MET A 476 -20.96 -40.59 53.04
CA MET A 476 -21.05 -39.80 51.81
C MET A 476 -20.02 -38.65 51.77
N LEU A 477 -19.78 -38.01 52.92
CA LEU A 477 -18.77 -36.95 53.04
C LEU A 477 -17.34 -37.50 52.97
N ARG A 478 -17.07 -38.68 53.53
CA ARG A 478 -15.76 -39.35 53.39
C ARG A 478 -15.45 -39.81 51.97
N ALA A 479 -16.47 -40.26 51.23
CA ALA A 479 -16.32 -40.71 49.85
C ALA A 479 -16.08 -39.56 48.86
N THR A 480 -16.30 -38.30 49.25
CA THR A 480 -16.19 -37.14 48.37
C THR A 480 -14.81 -36.47 48.51
N VAL A 481 -13.93 -36.67 47.52
CA VAL A 481 -12.62 -36.00 47.48
C VAL A 481 -12.76 -34.65 46.78
N LEU A 482 -12.57 -33.57 47.54
CA LEU A 482 -12.40 -32.21 46.99
C LEU A 482 -10.90 -31.99 46.73
N GLU A 483 -10.44 -32.25 45.50
CA GLU A 483 -9.11 -31.77 45.09
C GLU A 483 -9.13 -30.24 45.03
N GLY A 484 -8.44 -29.61 45.99
CA GLY A 484 -8.04 -28.21 45.91
C GLY A 484 -6.93 -28.06 44.87
N ASP A 485 -7.10 -27.10 43.96
CA ASP A 485 -6.19 -26.73 42.89
C ASP A 485 -5.93 -27.78 41.79
N SER A 486 -6.87 -27.87 40.84
CA SER A 486 -6.58 -28.36 39.50
C SER A 486 -6.97 -27.34 38.44
N THR A 487 -5.96 -26.60 37.95
CA THR A 487 -5.97 -26.03 36.60
C THR A 487 -6.18 -27.17 35.62
N VAL A 488 -7.31 -27.17 34.91
CA VAL A 488 -7.63 -28.20 33.91
C VAL A 488 -6.59 -28.15 32.79
N ALA A 489 -5.68 -29.12 32.79
CA ALA A 489 -4.85 -29.45 31.65
C ALA A 489 -5.74 -30.01 30.54
N ALA A 490 -5.63 -29.44 29.34
CA ALA A 490 -6.33 -29.91 28.15
C ALA A 490 -5.94 -31.37 27.85
N SER A 491 -6.95 -32.25 27.72
CA SER A 491 -6.73 -33.64 27.33
C SER A 491 -6.34 -33.72 25.85
N THR A 492 -5.13 -34.19 25.58
CA THR A 492 -4.75 -34.73 24.29
C THR A 492 -5.11 -36.22 24.26
N GLN A 493 -6.26 -36.55 23.69
CA GLN A 493 -6.52 -37.91 23.19
C GLN A 493 -6.43 -37.90 21.67
N ALA A 494 -5.45 -38.64 21.15
CA ALA A 494 -5.31 -38.96 19.74
C ALA A 494 -6.34 -40.02 19.33
N PRO A 495 -7.03 -39.87 18.19
CA PRO A 495 -7.75 -40.97 17.55
C PRO A 495 -6.81 -41.76 16.62
N GLY A 496 -6.90 -43.08 16.70
CA GLY A 496 -6.10 -44.05 15.96
C GLY A 496 -6.41 -44.16 14.46
N GLU A 497 -5.54 -44.92 13.80
CA GLU A 497 -5.48 -45.25 12.38
C GLU A 497 -6.75 -45.95 11.86
N TYR A 498 -7.20 -45.61 10.63
CA TYR A 498 -7.19 -46.52 9.47
C TYR A 498 -7.77 -45.88 8.18
N VAL A 499 -7.16 -46.27 7.05
CA VAL A 499 -7.58 -46.23 5.62
C VAL A 499 -7.31 -44.98 4.75
N THR A 500 -6.15 -45.06 4.10
CA THR A 500 -5.77 -44.72 2.72
C THR A 500 -6.88 -44.55 1.66
N ARG A 501 -6.87 -43.43 0.90
CA ARG A 501 -6.58 -43.33 -0.57
C ARG A 501 -6.96 -41.98 -1.19
N LEU A 502 -6.20 -41.63 -2.24
CA LEU A 502 -6.27 -40.48 -3.18
C LEU A 502 -5.50 -39.24 -2.69
N GLY A 503 -4.34 -38.83 -3.19
CA GLY A 503 -3.65 -39.14 -4.45
C GLY A 503 -3.49 -37.86 -5.29
N ILE A 504 -2.53 -36.98 -4.95
CA ILE A 504 -1.97 -35.98 -5.88
C ILE A 504 -0.47 -35.84 -5.58
N ASN A 505 0.35 -36.43 -6.46
CA ASN A 505 1.80 -36.25 -6.50
C ASN A 505 2.13 -34.89 -7.13
N ALA A 506 2.87 -34.03 -6.44
CA ALA A 506 3.64 -32.95 -7.07
C ALA A 506 5.13 -33.24 -6.85
N ARG A 507 5.77 -33.81 -7.88
CA ARG A 507 7.23 -33.96 -7.96
C ARG A 507 7.85 -32.60 -8.31
N ASN A 508 8.73 -32.09 -7.47
CA ASN A 508 9.72 -31.07 -7.82
C ASN A 508 11.10 -31.62 -7.42
N GLU A 509 11.73 -32.38 -8.31
CA GLU A 509 13.15 -32.72 -8.20
C GLU A 509 13.96 -31.66 -8.93
N ALA A 510 15.07 -31.21 -8.34
CA ALA A 510 16.05 -30.32 -8.93
C ALA A 510 17.34 -31.12 -9.13
N ASN A 511 17.93 -31.05 -10.32
CA ASN A 511 19.20 -31.70 -10.64
C ASN A 511 20.27 -30.67 -10.99
N LEU A 512 21.51 -31.01 -10.65
CA LEU A 512 22.74 -30.29 -11.01
C LEU A 512 23.42 -31.08 -12.12
N GLU A 513 23.73 -30.43 -13.24
CA GLU A 513 24.49 -31.02 -14.34
C GLU A 513 25.72 -30.18 -14.69
N LEU A 514 26.76 -30.83 -15.22
CA LEU A 514 27.99 -30.17 -15.66
C LEU A 514 27.79 -29.60 -17.07
N GLY A 515 27.93 -28.29 -17.22
CA GLY A 515 27.95 -27.63 -18.53
C GLY A 515 29.20 -28.02 -19.35
N LEU A 516 29.16 -27.74 -20.65
CA LEU A 516 30.23 -28.08 -21.61
C LEU A 516 31.62 -27.48 -21.27
N GLU A 517 31.67 -26.48 -20.39
CA GLU A 517 32.91 -25.85 -19.89
C GLU A 517 33.34 -26.35 -18.49
N GLY A 518 32.64 -27.33 -17.92
CA GLY A 518 32.97 -27.92 -16.61
C GLY A 518 32.42 -27.17 -15.39
N SER A 519 31.56 -26.15 -15.57
CA SER A 519 30.83 -25.50 -14.47
C SER A 519 29.53 -26.24 -14.14
N LEU A 520 29.23 -26.40 -12.84
CA LEU A 520 27.96 -26.95 -12.36
C LEU A 520 26.80 -25.97 -12.61
N VAL A 521 25.79 -26.39 -13.35
CA VAL A 521 24.58 -25.60 -13.65
C VAL A 521 23.38 -26.22 -12.94
N TYR A 522 22.65 -25.39 -12.21
CA TYR A 522 21.47 -25.77 -11.44
C TYR A 522 20.20 -25.62 -12.27
N HIS A 523 19.47 -26.72 -12.48
CA HIS A 523 18.15 -26.71 -13.10
C HIS A 523 17.08 -26.97 -12.02
N GLY A 524 16.62 -25.90 -11.38
CA GLY A 524 15.51 -25.93 -10.42
C GLY A 524 14.14 -25.81 -11.09
N ALA A 525 13.07 -25.94 -10.29
CA ALA A 525 11.68 -25.93 -10.76
C ALA A 525 11.19 -24.61 -11.40
N THR A 526 12.03 -23.56 -11.42
CA THR A 526 11.80 -22.27 -12.10
C THR A 526 12.80 -21.98 -13.22
N SER A 527 13.63 -22.95 -13.61
CA SER A 527 14.57 -22.81 -14.72
C SER A 527 13.87 -23.00 -16.08
N ILE A 528 14.14 -22.10 -17.03
CA ILE A 528 13.54 -22.08 -18.38
C ILE A 528 14.09 -23.15 -19.33
N PHE A 529 15.12 -23.91 -18.92
CA PHE A 529 15.70 -25.00 -19.70
C PHE A 529 15.26 -26.35 -19.12
N ARG A 530 14.40 -27.06 -19.86
CA ARG A 530 13.86 -28.39 -19.52
C ARG A 530 14.51 -29.42 -20.44
N ALA A 531 15.38 -30.28 -19.91
CA ALA A 531 15.97 -31.39 -20.67
C ALA A 531 15.11 -32.66 -20.55
N GLU A 532 14.95 -33.37 -21.67
CA GLU A 532 14.12 -34.56 -21.85
C GLU A 532 14.69 -35.80 -21.14
N ALA A 533 13.80 -36.69 -20.70
CA ALA A 533 14.09 -37.83 -19.84
C ALA A 533 14.87 -38.98 -20.52
N GLY A 534 15.79 -39.61 -19.79
CA GLY A 534 16.47 -40.85 -20.18
C GLY A 534 16.88 -41.74 -18.99
N HIS A 535 16.16 -42.86 -18.81
CA HIS A 535 16.51 -44.15 -18.19
C HIS A 535 17.39 -44.25 -16.90
N GLY A 536 16.70 -44.46 -15.77
CA GLY A 536 16.71 -45.74 -15.02
C GLY A 536 17.96 -46.21 -14.26
N GLN A 537 17.88 -46.25 -12.92
CA GLN A 537 18.23 -47.43 -12.10
C GLN A 537 17.72 -47.32 -10.65
N LYS A 538 17.44 -48.48 -10.05
CA LYS A 538 16.74 -48.74 -8.78
C LYS A 538 17.66 -48.62 -7.54
N GLY A 539 17.04 -48.25 -6.40
CA GLY A 539 17.43 -48.63 -5.03
C GLY A 539 18.59 -47.81 -4.46
N THR A 540 18.51 -47.24 -3.26
CA THR A 540 18.35 -47.95 -1.98
C THR A 540 17.65 -47.12 -0.90
N ASP A 541 17.16 -47.84 0.11
CA ASP A 541 16.25 -47.43 1.19
C ASP A 541 16.64 -46.17 1.99
N ALA A 542 15.69 -45.24 2.09
CA ALA A 542 15.74 -44.09 2.99
C ALA A 542 15.23 -44.45 4.40
N ALA A 543 15.91 -45.40 5.06
CA ALA A 543 15.66 -45.76 6.46
C ALA A 543 16.88 -45.58 7.39
N ALA A 544 17.94 -44.91 6.93
CA ALA A 544 19.16 -44.74 7.73
C ALA A 544 19.82 -43.36 7.58
N VAL A 545 19.11 -42.27 7.91
CA VAL A 545 19.78 -40.99 8.26
C VAL A 545 19.04 -40.29 9.41
N GLN A 546 18.71 -41.04 10.46
CA GLN A 546 18.22 -40.51 11.74
C GLN A 546 19.40 -40.26 12.73
N GLY A 547 20.61 -39.97 12.23
CA GLY A 547 21.84 -40.07 13.06
C GLY A 547 22.90 -38.96 12.92
N TYR A 548 22.63 -37.84 12.24
CA TYR A 548 23.69 -36.83 11.96
C TYR A 548 23.33 -35.38 12.31
N TYR A 549 22.32 -35.13 13.15
CA TYR A 549 21.86 -33.78 13.47
C TYR A 549 22.02 -33.34 14.94
N ASP A 550 23.09 -33.78 15.59
CA ASP A 550 23.58 -33.21 16.87
C ASP A 550 24.71 -32.16 16.68
N GLY A 551 25.05 -31.78 15.45
CA GLY A 551 26.31 -31.07 15.14
C GLY A 551 26.31 -29.54 15.18
N VAL A 552 25.17 -28.86 15.39
CA VAL A 552 25.12 -27.38 15.33
C VAL A 552 25.43 -26.72 16.68
N GLU A 553 25.16 -27.40 17.80
CA GLU A 553 25.61 -26.96 19.13
C GLU A 553 27.07 -27.35 19.42
N SER A 554 27.60 -28.40 18.78
CA SER A 554 28.92 -28.96 19.11
C SER A 554 30.12 -28.06 18.77
N HIS A 555 29.96 -27.12 17.82
CA HIS A 555 31.03 -26.17 17.45
C HIS A 555 30.85 -24.80 18.10
N PHE A 556 29.66 -24.48 18.60
CA PHE A 556 29.42 -23.19 19.27
C PHE A 556 30.25 -23.07 20.55
N GLU A 557 30.21 -24.10 21.41
CA GLU A 557 30.99 -24.09 22.65
C GLU A 557 32.50 -24.08 22.38
N SER A 558 32.96 -24.81 21.35
CA SER A 558 34.36 -24.83 20.93
C SER A 558 34.86 -23.49 20.38
N VAL A 559 34.06 -22.80 19.56
CA VAL A 559 34.40 -21.45 19.06
C VAL A 559 34.40 -20.44 20.20
N MET A 560 33.41 -20.51 21.08
CA MET A 560 33.34 -19.64 22.27
C MET A 560 34.54 -19.88 23.19
N GLU A 561 34.95 -21.12 23.42
CA GLU A 561 36.14 -21.46 24.19
C GLU A 561 37.43 -21.00 23.49
N HIS A 562 37.56 -21.19 22.18
CA HIS A 562 38.71 -20.75 21.39
C HIS A 562 38.92 -19.23 21.46
N PHE A 563 37.83 -18.47 21.37
CA PHE A 563 37.89 -17.02 21.52
C PHE A 563 37.86 -16.58 22.99
N GLY A 564 37.69 -17.47 23.98
CA GLY A 564 37.67 -17.12 25.40
C GLY A 564 36.40 -16.41 25.89
N ILE A 565 35.26 -16.63 25.22
CA ILE A 565 33.96 -16.00 25.52
C ILE A 565 33.08 -16.99 26.30
N ARG A 566 32.54 -16.58 27.46
CA ARG A 566 31.54 -17.37 28.20
C ARG A 566 30.14 -16.78 28.05
N MET A 567 29.12 -17.62 27.89
CA MET A 567 27.75 -17.14 27.71
C MET A 567 27.15 -16.46 28.96
N SER A 568 27.64 -16.82 30.14
CA SER A 568 27.27 -16.19 31.42
C SER A 568 28.13 -14.96 31.74
N ASP A 569 29.02 -14.54 30.83
CA ASP A 569 29.94 -13.45 31.07
C ASP A 569 29.19 -12.11 31.15
N GLU A 570 29.51 -11.33 32.19
CA GLU A 570 28.95 -10.00 32.44
C GLU A 570 29.17 -9.09 31.22
N VAL A 571 30.27 -9.31 30.50
CA VAL A 571 30.63 -8.59 29.27
C VAL A 571 29.61 -8.82 28.14
N VAL A 572 29.08 -10.03 27.97
CA VAL A 572 28.09 -10.34 26.93
C VAL A 572 26.78 -9.64 27.23
N MET A 573 26.29 -9.74 28.47
CA MET A 573 25.04 -9.10 28.88
C MET A 573 25.13 -7.56 28.85
N LYS A 574 26.28 -7.00 29.24
CA LYS A 574 26.55 -5.56 29.17
C LYS A 574 26.56 -5.09 27.70
N SER A 575 27.24 -5.82 26.82
CA SER A 575 27.30 -5.51 25.38
C SER A 575 25.92 -5.63 24.71
N LEU A 576 25.17 -6.68 25.01
CA LEU A 576 23.80 -6.89 24.52
C LEU A 576 22.86 -5.76 24.95
N THR A 577 22.96 -5.34 26.22
CA THR A 577 22.17 -4.23 26.76
C THR A 577 22.54 -2.91 26.09
N GLN A 578 23.83 -2.66 25.87
CA GLN A 578 24.32 -1.46 25.20
C GLN A 578 23.86 -1.38 23.75
N PHE A 579 23.88 -2.51 23.02
CA PHE A 579 23.33 -2.57 21.68
C PHE A 579 21.86 -2.18 21.67
N PHE A 580 21.02 -2.83 22.47
CA PHE A 580 19.58 -2.55 22.46
C PHE A 580 19.21 -1.17 23.00
N ARG A 581 20.06 -0.56 23.83
CA ARG A 581 19.84 0.78 24.38
C ARG A 581 20.26 1.89 23.43
N TRP A 582 21.41 1.75 22.78
CA TRP A 582 22.05 2.87 22.06
C TRP A 582 22.12 2.67 20.55
N GLN A 583 22.24 1.44 20.08
CA GLN A 583 22.44 1.13 18.66
C GLN A 583 21.16 0.68 17.97
N TYR A 584 20.34 -0.12 18.64
CA TYR A 584 19.11 -0.67 18.09
C TYR A 584 18.12 0.35 17.49
N PRO A 585 17.93 1.57 18.06
CA PRO A 585 17.10 2.60 17.42
C PRO A 585 17.52 2.97 16.00
N HIS A 586 18.78 2.70 15.63
CA HIS A 586 19.36 2.96 14.32
C HIS A 586 19.43 1.70 13.42
N PHE A 587 19.18 0.52 13.99
CA PHE A 587 19.28 -0.78 13.30
C PHE A 587 17.92 -1.51 13.28
N MET A 588 17.03 -1.10 12.37
CA MET A 588 15.65 -1.63 12.26
C MET A 588 15.54 -3.03 11.60
N PHE A 589 16.65 -3.73 11.35
CA PHE A 589 16.63 -5.05 10.71
C PHE A 589 16.62 -6.23 11.70
N ILE A 590 16.76 -5.99 13.01
CA ILE A 590 16.63 -7.02 14.06
C ILE A 590 15.26 -6.92 14.71
N TYR A 591 14.54 -8.03 14.81
CA TYR A 591 13.26 -8.05 15.52
C TYR A 591 13.50 -8.34 17.01
N ARG A 592 13.65 -7.27 17.81
CA ARG A 592 14.09 -7.32 19.21
C ARG A 592 13.29 -8.28 20.06
N GLU A 593 11.96 -8.20 20.01
CA GLU A 593 11.08 -9.00 20.86
C GLU A 593 11.18 -10.49 20.53
N ALA A 594 11.30 -10.85 19.25
CA ALA A 594 11.49 -12.25 18.84
C ALA A 594 12.89 -12.76 19.16
N PHE A 595 13.92 -11.95 18.95
CA PHE A 595 15.29 -12.30 19.32
C PHE A 595 15.42 -12.53 20.83
N LEU A 596 14.90 -11.62 21.67
CA LEU A 596 14.98 -11.74 23.12
C LEU A 596 14.16 -12.92 23.65
N ARG A 597 12.98 -13.17 23.08
CA ARG A 597 12.17 -14.35 23.41
C ARG A 597 12.93 -15.64 23.11
N ASP A 598 13.54 -15.74 21.94
CA ASP A 598 14.26 -16.92 21.52
C ASP A 598 15.59 -17.07 22.31
N HIS A 599 16.23 -15.96 22.70
CA HIS A 599 17.48 -15.96 23.48
C HIS A 599 17.30 -16.40 24.95
N PHE A 600 16.23 -15.91 25.60
CA PHE A 600 15.90 -16.22 27.01
C PHE A 600 14.90 -17.37 27.17
N GLY A 601 14.34 -17.88 26.07
CA GLY A 601 13.40 -19.01 26.01
C GLY A 601 14.03 -20.29 25.44
N ASP A 602 13.29 -21.02 24.61
CA ASP A 602 13.76 -22.25 23.95
C ASP A 602 14.65 -21.93 22.74
N ARG A 603 15.97 -21.99 22.96
CA ARG A 603 16.99 -21.70 21.93
C ARG A 603 17.00 -22.72 20.78
N LYS A 604 16.58 -23.97 21.03
CA LYS A 604 16.71 -25.08 20.05
C LYS A 604 15.70 -24.97 18.91
N ASN A 605 14.57 -24.29 19.14
CA ASN A 605 13.52 -24.07 18.14
C ASN A 605 13.37 -22.60 17.71
N GLY A 606 14.30 -21.71 18.14
CA GLY A 606 14.24 -20.28 17.86
C GLY A 606 14.55 -19.94 16.40
N LYS A 607 13.60 -19.30 15.71
CA LYS A 607 13.77 -18.86 14.30
C LYS A 607 14.51 -17.52 14.18
N TYR A 608 14.53 -16.73 15.24
CA TYR A 608 15.05 -15.36 15.26
C TYR A 608 16.30 -15.22 16.14
N TRP A 609 16.93 -16.34 16.47
CA TRP A 609 18.15 -16.38 17.28
C TRP A 609 19.18 -17.31 16.65
N SER A 610 20.44 -16.89 16.67
CA SER A 610 21.59 -17.74 16.38
C SER A 610 22.79 -17.24 17.16
N SER A 611 23.77 -18.12 17.37
CA SER A 611 25.04 -17.76 18.00
C SER A 611 25.80 -16.67 17.24
N SER A 612 25.82 -16.74 15.91
CA SER A 612 26.44 -15.70 15.06
C SER A 612 25.72 -14.36 15.18
N LEU A 613 24.39 -14.34 15.26
CA LEU A 613 23.63 -13.11 15.44
C LEU A 613 23.87 -12.49 16.81
N LEU A 614 23.85 -13.30 17.87
CA LEU A 614 24.15 -12.83 19.22
C LEU A 614 25.53 -12.18 19.32
N LEU A 615 26.57 -12.85 18.79
CA LEU A 615 27.94 -12.34 18.81
C LEU A 615 28.08 -11.07 17.96
N SER A 616 27.41 -11.01 16.79
CA SER A 616 27.41 -9.81 15.94
C SER A 616 26.73 -8.62 16.62
N ILE A 617 25.64 -8.86 17.35
CA ILE A 617 24.98 -7.85 18.20
C ILE A 617 25.91 -7.38 19.31
N CYS A 618 26.61 -8.30 19.98
CA CYS A 618 27.54 -7.98 21.05
C CYS A 618 28.76 -7.21 20.53
N ALA A 619 29.26 -7.48 19.33
CA ALA A 619 30.34 -6.74 18.71
C ALA A 619 29.98 -5.25 18.54
N LEU A 620 28.80 -4.96 17.98
CA LEU A 620 28.31 -3.58 17.85
C LEU A 620 28.00 -2.92 19.20
N GLY A 621 27.44 -3.69 20.14
CA GLY A 621 27.15 -3.21 21.50
C GLY A 621 28.40 -2.85 22.27
N ALA A 622 29.45 -3.66 22.19
CA ALA A 622 30.72 -3.48 22.88
C ALA A 622 31.40 -2.15 22.54
N LEU A 623 31.23 -1.65 21.31
CA LEU A 623 31.76 -0.35 20.86
C LEU A 623 31.16 0.85 21.61
N MET A 624 30.03 0.69 22.28
CA MET A 624 29.29 1.77 22.96
C MET A 624 29.80 2.08 24.37
N SER A 625 30.83 1.38 24.85
CA SER A 625 31.40 1.61 26.18
C SER A 625 32.88 1.30 26.21
N LEU A 626 33.66 2.14 26.88
CA LEU A 626 35.11 1.99 26.99
C LEU A 626 35.53 0.67 27.65
N ASP A 627 34.74 0.19 28.62
CA ASP A 627 35.03 -1.06 29.35
C ASP A 627 34.89 -2.32 28.51
N THR A 628 33.95 -2.33 27.56
CA THR A 628 33.59 -3.51 26.74
C THR A 628 34.20 -3.45 25.34
N LYS A 629 34.65 -2.26 24.91
CA LYS A 629 35.26 -2.02 23.60
C LYS A 629 36.39 -2.99 23.24
N PRO A 630 37.29 -3.40 24.15
CA PRO A 630 38.34 -4.38 23.83
C PRO A 630 37.79 -5.75 23.40
N SER A 631 36.62 -6.13 23.89
CA SER A 631 35.96 -7.41 23.55
C SER A 631 35.20 -7.36 22.23
N GLY A 632 35.01 -6.18 21.62
CA GLY A 632 34.28 -6.03 20.36
C GLY A 632 34.93 -6.80 19.21
N ASP A 633 36.26 -6.73 19.08
CA ASP A 633 37.01 -7.42 18.03
C ASP A 633 36.96 -8.96 18.23
N GLN A 634 36.93 -9.42 19.49
CA GLN A 634 36.79 -10.83 19.85
C GLN A 634 35.39 -11.38 19.48
N PHE A 635 34.32 -10.62 19.77
CA PHE A 635 32.97 -10.99 19.36
C PHE A 635 32.80 -11.01 17.84
N PHE A 636 33.40 -10.03 17.16
CA PHE A 636 33.37 -9.94 15.70
C PHE A 636 34.03 -11.15 15.04
N LEU A 637 35.26 -11.51 15.43
CA LEU A 637 35.99 -12.63 14.85
C LEU A 637 35.29 -13.97 15.11
N ALA A 638 34.70 -14.15 16.29
CA ALA A 638 33.91 -15.33 16.63
C ALA A 638 32.63 -15.43 15.78
N ALA A 639 31.93 -14.32 15.57
CA ALA A 639 30.76 -14.28 14.69
C ALA A 639 31.12 -14.55 13.22
N GLU A 640 32.21 -13.96 12.74
CA GLU A 640 32.73 -14.14 11.39
C GLU A 640 33.08 -15.61 11.11
N SER A 641 33.76 -16.29 12.05
CA SER A 641 34.15 -17.69 11.85
C SER A 641 32.92 -18.61 11.75
N ILE A 642 31.88 -18.35 12.54
CA ILE A 642 30.65 -19.15 12.52
C ILE A 642 29.88 -18.91 11.21
N ILE A 643 29.73 -17.64 10.82
CA ILE A 643 28.88 -17.27 9.68
C ILE A 643 29.48 -17.68 8.32
N MET A 644 30.81 -17.63 8.20
CA MET A 644 31.51 -18.04 6.97
C MET A 644 31.45 -19.54 6.73
N VAL A 645 31.41 -20.36 7.80
CA VAL A 645 31.35 -21.82 7.68
C VAL A 645 29.90 -22.32 7.57
N THR A 646 28.99 -21.80 8.38
CA THR A 646 27.63 -22.34 8.52
C THR A 646 26.54 -21.45 7.90
N GLY A 647 26.75 -20.14 7.86
CA GLY A 647 25.77 -19.18 7.38
C GLY A 647 25.56 -19.20 5.88
N LEU A 648 26.62 -19.44 5.10
CA LEU A 648 26.56 -19.52 3.64
C LEU A 648 25.90 -20.80 3.12
N THR A 649 25.91 -21.87 3.90
CA THR A 649 25.36 -23.18 3.49
C THR A 649 23.90 -23.36 3.89
N ARG A 650 23.40 -22.59 4.88
CA ARG A 650 21.99 -22.59 5.33
C ARG A 650 21.49 -21.18 5.66
N PRO A 651 20.96 -20.43 4.68
CA PRO A 651 20.47 -19.08 4.92
C PRO A 651 19.24 -19.09 5.84
N SER A 652 19.27 -18.24 6.86
CA SER A 652 18.16 -18.00 7.79
C SER A 652 18.00 -16.52 8.05
N VAL A 653 16.87 -16.11 8.64
CA VAL A 653 16.63 -14.72 9.04
C VAL A 653 17.74 -14.24 9.98
N ALA A 654 18.12 -15.07 10.95
CA ALA A 654 19.21 -14.75 11.88
C ALA A 654 20.57 -14.63 11.17
N THR A 655 20.81 -15.43 10.13
CA THR A 655 22.03 -15.36 9.31
C THR A 655 22.12 -14.03 8.56
N VAL A 656 21.05 -13.59 7.90
CA VAL A 656 21.03 -12.30 7.17
C VAL A 656 21.21 -11.13 8.15
N GLN A 657 20.55 -11.19 9.31
CA GLN A 657 20.71 -10.18 10.36
C GLN A 657 22.14 -10.12 10.90
N ALA A 658 22.80 -11.27 11.06
CA ALA A 658 24.19 -11.34 11.49
C ALA A 658 25.14 -10.73 10.45
N PHE A 659 24.96 -11.04 9.16
CA PHE A 659 25.73 -10.42 8.06
C PHE A 659 25.65 -8.90 8.07
N LEU A 660 24.43 -8.35 8.22
CA LEU A 660 24.23 -6.91 8.33
C LEU A 660 24.93 -6.32 9.56
N CYS A 661 24.84 -6.97 10.72
CA CYS A 661 25.57 -6.51 11.91
C CYS A 661 27.09 -6.46 11.70
N LEU A 662 27.67 -7.47 11.04
CA LEU A 662 29.10 -7.51 10.71
C LEU A 662 29.49 -6.43 9.70
N ALA A 663 28.63 -6.18 8.68
CA ALA A 663 28.81 -5.09 7.73
C ALA A 663 28.93 -3.74 8.46
N PHE A 664 28.00 -3.44 9.37
CA PHE A 664 28.01 -2.21 10.14
C PHE A 664 29.19 -2.10 11.11
N TYR A 665 29.66 -3.23 11.66
CA TYR A 665 30.85 -3.23 12.51
C TYR A 665 32.10 -2.81 11.73
N GLU A 666 32.33 -3.36 10.54
CA GLU A 666 33.48 -3.02 9.69
C GLU A 666 33.39 -1.59 9.13
N ILE A 667 32.19 -1.15 8.73
CA ILE A 667 31.96 0.25 8.30
C ILE A 667 32.27 1.20 9.47
N GLY A 668 31.83 0.88 10.68
CA GLY A 668 32.11 1.66 11.89
C GLY A 668 33.59 1.74 12.27
N ARG A 669 34.42 0.81 11.76
CA ARG A 669 35.88 0.78 11.91
C ARG A 669 36.63 1.48 10.76
N GLY A 670 35.90 1.98 9.75
CA GLY A 670 36.48 2.63 8.57
C GLY A 670 36.81 1.67 7.43
N ASN A 671 36.50 0.39 7.55
CA ASN A 671 36.79 -0.64 6.54
C ASN A 671 35.61 -0.79 5.56
N LEU A 672 35.31 0.27 4.81
CA LEU A 672 34.16 0.33 3.90
C LEU A 672 34.08 -0.86 2.95
N SER A 673 35.19 -1.22 2.28
CA SER A 673 35.21 -2.32 1.30
C SER A 673 34.89 -3.68 1.91
N LYS A 674 35.36 -3.94 3.15
CA LYS A 674 35.06 -5.19 3.86
C LYS A 674 33.62 -5.19 4.36
N GLY A 675 33.12 -4.04 4.80
CA GLY A 675 31.71 -3.85 5.14
C GLY A 675 30.75 -4.17 4.00
N TRP A 676 31.05 -3.69 2.78
CA TRP A 676 30.30 -4.05 1.56
C TRP A 676 30.37 -5.54 1.23
N GLY A 677 31.42 -6.24 1.64
CA GLY A 677 31.54 -7.69 1.45
C GLY A 677 30.55 -8.51 2.29
N TYR A 678 29.99 -7.93 3.36
CA TYR A 678 28.95 -8.58 4.18
C TYR A 678 27.53 -8.08 3.90
N SER A 679 27.36 -6.99 3.14
CA SER A 679 26.04 -6.45 2.74
C SER A 679 25.54 -7.12 1.47
#